data_AF-A0A438NC46-F1
#
_entry.id   AF-A0A438NC46-F1
#
_cell.length_a   1.000
_cell.length_b   1.000
_cell.length_c   1.000
_cell.angle_alpha   90.00
_cell.angle_beta   90.00
_cell.angle_gamma   90.00
#
_symmetry.space_group_name_H-M   'P 1'
#
loop_
_entity.id
_entity.type
_entity.pdbx_description
1 polymer ?
#
loop_
_entity_poly.entity_id
_entity_poly.type
_entity_poly.pdbx_seq_one_letter_code
_entity_poly.pdbx_strand_id
1 'polypeptide(L)'
;MKLILVLHFLAFFASVEGLGRWWDGLPGGLSADRKLGFPFWKHPLPASTTARSLSTHKPGERIVETGTTTVTKGGVESRHSPTSGPHHSGSHGPTTHTTTTHSGPSGSSSSSSGFSPFIGSSSRTHWASNNNPLGFATRTLGVPDKYGNVVRPTNLPVNRPHRPTYGNTSESTSNDARQNPNVAHGPSHRGHWLPGHDINTNTDSKWPETGITRKWTLKIQNATLAPIGIPKQMLVVNGQFPGPLIEANWGDKLEITVINELQNNGTGIHWHGFRQLGSNCEDGVGGITECPIAPGHSKVYKFQATSYGTSWYHSHFSAQYGAGVLGPVVIHGPASANYDIDLGHVIVNDYYNATAFQQDYLTHRNGPGPASNYLLNGKNMALDGSSGQRSQWTFQKGKKHLLRFINTSMDMMFKIQIDGHKLQVISNDFVPVQPFMVNELSIGIGQRYEVIVEANQAVANYYLRALVAKDCAQNLNDGTGTANGVISYQGAGSSLPLSNLTVPSTSCVDINATSLIPIVAESVDPTGFAEKFGSLPVSIQRVALQGGDNVFLWYLNGISQNIDWAHPTIEQAVAGNLTFDEARHVVTLTDPNVWTFWVIQNQFFVPHPMHLHGHDFALLGQGTGTFNAATDMDMLNFENPTRRDVAMLIASGWTVIAFKTDNPGSWLMHCHIAFHAGEGLSLQFLERPADIPAKYSGLVHGQPFQDNFTAWRGNDFSPPHHPDPEHHISPLAALIFFLTGLVFLVLLFSIGYTYGHVIPTLCMIESPETAAYVPVGNLESGSNEPPAYTAEPTTPKPAHGQSDQEMDGQIDDDVLLVTNKPITASLRATVLHLRARAGYWSRFRGLSMYLVWNMATGFLISLMGGALGNRLITAVAAIIAETALATLHMTWVHIVISDPSEKKWYQRIPSIRTWPKIAPAVTIWATTNQIVAILPTLVTGSFGSLKHMKHPEYEPGRKDLYAVGAQAFLGMFLMLALFLLLQIPASVTLVRVAASMLPEEDETIVPFDRTFGGKTTPTILGGQGKIGLVEAWRSFAWASRMRLVKLMIKVAVIMMAVWVLFTIVLVTEAHLLFGDRLGEVMKTIHGVAGPR
;
A
#
# COMPACT_ATOMS: atom_id res chain seq x y z
N MET A 1 17.25 32.47 20.78
CA MET A 1 18.65 32.18 21.19
C MET A 1 18.91 32.39 22.69
N LYS A 2 19.19 33.60 23.22
CA LYS A 2 19.63 33.78 24.63
C LYS A 2 18.74 33.07 25.67
N LEU A 3 17.42 33.15 25.53
CA LEU A 3 16.46 32.44 26.41
C LEU A 3 16.55 30.90 26.29
N ILE A 4 16.81 30.36 25.09
CA ILE A 4 16.94 28.92 24.82
C ILE A 4 18.22 28.37 25.47
N LEU A 5 19.32 29.13 25.40
CA LEU A 5 20.57 28.83 26.10
C LEU A 5 20.38 28.79 27.63
N VAL A 6 19.60 29.71 28.20
CA VAL A 6 19.23 29.71 29.62
C VAL A 6 18.36 28.49 29.98
N LEU A 7 17.38 28.14 29.14
CA LEU A 7 16.54 26.95 29.34
C LEU A 7 17.34 25.64 29.28
N HIS A 8 18.29 25.52 28.34
CA HIS A 8 19.23 24.40 28.28
C HIS A 8 20.06 24.30 29.57
N PHE A 9 20.62 25.42 30.05
CA PHE A 9 21.42 25.46 31.26
C PHE A 9 20.60 25.06 32.50
N LEU A 10 19.36 25.55 32.62
CA LEU A 10 18.46 25.22 33.71
C LEU A 10 18.02 23.75 33.69
N ALA A 11 17.70 23.19 32.51
CA ALA A 11 17.32 21.78 32.38
C ALA A 11 18.49 20.83 32.73
N PHE A 12 19.71 21.19 32.33
CA PHE A 12 20.92 20.42 32.66
C PHE A 12 21.19 20.43 34.17
N PHE A 13 21.16 21.59 34.83
CA PHE A 13 21.39 21.67 36.28
C PHE A 13 20.24 21.06 37.12
N ALA A 14 18.99 21.20 36.69
CA ALA A 14 17.83 20.63 37.40
C ALA A 14 17.84 19.10 37.43
N SER A 15 18.33 18.46 36.34
CA SER A 15 18.32 17.01 36.18
C SER A 15 19.47 16.29 36.91
N VAL A 16 20.63 16.91 37.07
CA VAL A 16 21.82 16.27 37.65
C VAL A 16 21.83 16.26 39.19
N GLU A 17 21.34 17.32 39.86
CA GLU A 17 21.32 17.40 41.34
C GLU A 17 19.95 17.70 41.97
N GLY A 18 19.04 18.36 41.25
CA GLY A 18 17.81 18.91 41.83
C GLY A 18 16.77 17.87 42.26
N LEU A 19 16.50 16.89 41.39
CA LEU A 19 15.40 15.91 41.57
C LEU A 19 15.54 15.06 42.85
N GLY A 20 16.76 14.77 43.28
CA GLY A 20 17.02 14.03 44.53
C GLY A 20 16.77 14.85 45.80
N ARG A 21 16.85 16.19 45.73
CA ARG A 21 16.59 17.09 46.87
C ARG A 21 15.11 17.47 47.02
N TRP A 22 14.39 17.58 45.91
CA TRP A 22 13.00 18.06 45.93
C TRP A 22 12.02 17.04 46.53
N TRP A 23 12.22 15.74 46.29
CA TRP A 23 11.28 14.70 46.75
C TRP A 23 11.44 14.33 48.23
N ASP A 24 12.65 14.44 48.80
CA ASP A 24 12.91 14.16 50.23
C ASP A 24 12.21 15.19 51.16
N GLY A 25 11.66 16.29 50.62
CA GLY A 25 10.97 17.35 51.36
C GLY A 25 9.43 17.32 51.36
N LEU A 26 8.79 16.34 50.71
CA LEU A 26 7.32 16.24 50.66
C LEU A 26 6.75 15.40 51.83
N PRO A 27 5.88 15.94 52.70
CA PRO A 27 5.32 15.18 53.83
C PRO A 27 4.42 14.02 53.38
N GLY A 28 4.89 12.79 53.60
CA GLY A 28 4.13 11.58 53.29
C GLY A 28 3.32 11.08 54.49
N GLY A 29 2.07 11.50 54.62
CA GLY A 29 1.17 10.98 55.68
C GLY A 29 -0.27 11.46 55.58
N LEU A 30 -1.19 10.57 55.19
CA LEU A 30 -2.61 10.72 55.46
C LEU A 30 -2.93 10.12 56.83
N SER A 31 -2.96 10.96 57.86
CA SER A 31 -3.73 10.69 59.08
C SER A 31 -4.95 11.61 59.12
N ALA A 32 -6.02 11.17 59.79
CA ALA A 32 -7.23 11.96 59.96
C ALA A 32 -7.03 13.14 60.94
N ASP A 33 -8.10 13.91 61.12
CA ASP A 33 -8.29 14.95 62.14
C ASP A 33 -7.42 16.21 62.08
N ARG A 34 -7.85 17.16 61.23
CA ARG A 34 -8.32 18.48 61.71
C ARG A 34 -9.22 19.19 60.70
N LYS A 35 -10.19 19.97 61.22
CA LYS A 35 -10.99 20.94 60.48
C LYS A 35 -10.44 22.36 60.74
N LEU A 36 -10.82 23.31 59.87
CA LEU A 36 -10.57 24.77 59.96
C LEU A 36 -9.10 25.17 59.71
N GLY A 37 -8.79 26.28 59.02
CA GLY A 37 -9.69 27.19 58.28
C GLY A 37 -8.90 28.35 57.65
N PHE A 38 -9.43 28.98 56.59
CA PHE A 38 -8.84 30.16 55.93
C PHE A 38 -9.46 31.47 56.42
N PRO A 39 -8.65 32.47 56.85
CA PRO A 39 -9.04 33.87 56.91
C PRO A 39 -8.24 34.77 55.94
N PHE A 40 -8.93 35.74 55.34
CA PHE A 40 -8.43 36.81 54.46
C PHE A 40 -7.60 37.88 55.21
N TRP A 41 -6.82 38.74 54.50
CA TRP A 41 -7.26 40.12 54.15
C TRP A 41 -6.18 41.12 53.63
N LYS A 42 -6.66 42.07 52.79
CA LYS A 42 -6.29 43.51 52.63
C LYS A 42 -4.97 43.95 51.95
N HIS A 43 -5.14 44.76 50.89
CA HIS A 43 -4.24 45.87 50.48
C HIS A 43 -4.19 46.98 51.56
N PRO A 44 -3.14 47.84 51.59
CA PRO A 44 -3.24 49.16 50.92
C PRO A 44 -1.94 49.67 50.22
N LEU A 45 -2.04 50.86 49.61
CA LEU A 45 -0.99 51.72 48.98
C LEU A 45 -0.39 52.70 50.05
N PRO A 46 0.52 53.69 49.79
CA PRO A 46 1.04 54.28 48.51
C PRO A 46 2.55 54.73 48.45
N ALA A 47 2.96 55.35 47.31
CA ALA A 47 3.94 56.47 47.08
C ALA A 47 5.35 56.50 47.77
N SER A 48 6.44 57.13 47.26
CA SER A 48 6.86 57.84 46.01
C SER A 48 8.42 57.77 45.91
N THR A 49 9.20 58.24 44.89
CA THR A 49 9.54 59.64 44.50
C THR A 49 10.43 59.72 43.22
N THR A 50 10.26 60.79 42.41
CA THR A 50 11.20 61.62 41.57
C THR A 50 12.63 61.14 41.14
N ALA A 51 13.26 61.57 40.03
CA ALA A 51 12.89 62.48 38.91
C ALA A 51 13.92 62.52 37.73
N ARG A 52 13.50 63.08 36.56
CA ARG A 52 14.28 63.79 35.49
C ARG A 52 15.33 62.97 34.65
N SER A 53 15.68 63.33 33.40
CA SER A 53 15.24 64.41 32.47
C SER A 53 15.74 64.22 31.01
N LEU A 54 15.23 65.07 30.10
CA LEU A 54 15.85 65.61 28.86
C LEU A 54 15.70 64.86 27.51
N SER A 55 15.91 65.63 26.43
CA SER A 55 15.33 65.41 25.09
C SER A 55 16.11 66.10 23.95
N THR A 56 16.18 65.46 22.77
CA THR A 56 16.48 66.07 21.44
C THR A 56 15.82 65.20 20.35
N HIS A 57 14.88 65.67 19.52
CA HIS A 57 15.01 66.52 18.30
C HIS A 57 15.76 65.91 17.10
N LYS A 58 14.99 65.41 16.09
CA LYS A 58 14.79 65.88 14.68
C LYS A 58 15.90 66.71 13.97
N PRO A 59 15.94 66.86 12.61
CA PRO A 59 14.93 66.49 11.56
C PRO A 59 15.51 65.88 10.24
N GLY A 60 14.67 65.80 9.19
CA GLY A 60 15.01 65.52 7.76
C GLY A 60 13.82 64.88 7.02
N GLU A 61 12.77 65.63 6.63
CA GLU A 61 12.58 66.29 5.32
C GLU A 61 12.33 65.34 4.12
N ARG A 62 11.47 65.62 3.12
CA ARG A 62 10.28 66.51 2.96
C ARG A 62 9.60 66.13 1.61
N ILE A 63 8.33 66.53 1.42
CA ILE A 63 7.54 66.70 0.17
C ILE A 63 6.56 65.51 -0.08
N VAL A 64 5.22 65.64 0.07
CA VAL A 64 4.19 66.47 -0.65
C VAL A 64 3.86 65.84 -2.04
N GLU A 65 2.62 65.66 -2.51
CA GLU A 65 1.36 66.41 -2.32
C GLU A 65 0.06 65.53 -2.34
N THR A 66 -1.10 66.21 -2.36
CA THR A 66 -2.53 65.83 -2.56
C THR A 66 -2.91 64.59 -3.40
N GLY A 67 -4.12 64.01 -3.29
CA GLY A 67 -5.28 64.36 -2.43
C GLY A 67 -6.66 63.92 -2.99
N THR A 68 -7.72 64.16 -2.19
CA THR A 68 -9.13 64.57 -2.55
C THR A 68 -9.70 64.33 -3.97
N THR A 69 -10.96 63.95 -4.21
CA THR A 69 -12.23 63.98 -3.41
C THR A 69 -13.25 63.04 -4.11
N THR A 70 -14.08 62.22 -3.44
CA THR A 70 -15.40 62.51 -2.79
C THR A 70 -16.57 62.78 -3.76
N VAL A 71 -17.80 62.40 -3.33
CA VAL A 71 -19.18 62.76 -3.82
C VAL A 71 -19.94 61.62 -4.54
N THR A 72 -21.18 61.22 -4.21
CA THR A 72 -22.01 61.22 -2.96
C THR A 72 -23.17 60.20 -3.06
N LYS A 73 -23.87 59.95 -1.92
CA LYS A 73 -25.33 59.71 -1.71
C LYS A 73 -26.26 59.73 -2.95
N GLY A 74 -27.39 59.01 -2.97
CA GLY A 74 -28.08 58.18 -1.96
C GLY A 74 -29.34 57.53 -2.59
N GLY A 75 -30.00 56.53 -1.97
CA GLY A 75 -31.08 56.72 -0.97
C GLY A 75 -32.48 56.60 -1.65
N VAL A 76 -33.60 56.23 -1.02
CA VAL A 76 -33.99 55.88 0.37
C VAL A 76 -35.20 54.89 0.27
N GLU A 77 -35.33 53.82 1.05
CA GLU A 77 -36.23 53.57 2.22
C GLU A 77 -36.43 52.02 2.33
N SER A 78 -36.87 51.34 3.40
CA SER A 78 -37.41 51.73 4.71
C SER A 78 -37.11 50.72 5.86
N ARG A 79 -36.76 51.27 7.03
CA ARG A 79 -37.03 50.89 8.45
C ARG A 79 -37.36 49.45 8.96
N HIS A 80 -36.67 49.14 10.08
CA HIS A 80 -37.13 48.45 11.34
C HIS A 80 -37.22 46.90 11.48
N SER A 81 -36.44 46.39 12.45
CA SER A 81 -36.67 45.21 13.31
C SER A 81 -37.61 45.57 14.52
N PRO A 82 -37.97 44.72 15.54
CA PRO A 82 -37.32 43.47 16.01
C PRO A 82 -38.22 42.34 16.68
N THR A 83 -37.55 41.24 17.10
CA THR A 83 -37.78 40.37 18.32
C THR A 83 -39.15 39.74 18.71
N SER A 84 -39.23 38.40 18.55
CA SER A 84 -39.49 37.32 19.56
C SER A 84 -40.76 37.20 20.47
N GLY A 85 -41.55 36.13 20.24
CA GLY A 85 -42.25 35.26 21.26
C GLY A 85 -43.40 35.87 22.08
N PRO A 86 -43.94 35.16 23.12
CA PRO A 86 -44.00 33.70 23.41
C PRO A 86 -45.44 33.20 23.79
N HIS A 87 -45.65 31.92 24.20
CA HIS A 87 -46.44 31.47 25.40
C HIS A 87 -46.67 29.92 25.48
N HIS A 88 -47.45 29.44 26.47
CA HIS A 88 -47.33 28.13 27.14
C HIS A 88 -48.68 27.44 27.47
N SER A 89 -48.62 26.11 27.72
CA SER A 89 -49.39 25.30 28.71
C SER A 89 -50.77 24.66 28.40
N GLY A 90 -50.96 23.44 28.97
CA GLY A 90 -52.23 22.75 29.25
C GLY A 90 -52.90 21.94 28.11
N SER A 91 -53.73 20.93 28.34
CA SER A 91 -53.81 19.85 29.37
C SER A 91 -55.02 18.91 29.05
N HIS A 92 -55.11 17.74 29.71
CA HIS A 92 -56.26 16.80 29.79
C HIS A 92 -56.56 15.84 28.61
N GLY A 93 -56.67 14.55 28.96
CA GLY A 93 -57.68 13.60 28.42
C GLY A 93 -58.81 13.42 29.46
N PRO A 94 -59.53 12.27 29.58
CA PRO A 94 -59.24 10.96 28.98
C PRO A 94 -60.46 10.24 28.34
N THR A 95 -60.21 9.05 27.76
CA THR A 95 -61.14 7.89 27.71
C THR A 95 -60.37 6.60 27.36
N THR A 96 -61.06 5.50 27.08
CA THR A 96 -60.81 4.20 27.76
C THR A 96 -61.50 3.01 27.04
N HIS A 97 -61.51 1.82 27.68
CA HIS A 97 -62.32 0.61 27.40
C HIS A 97 -61.98 -0.25 26.15
N THR A 98 -61.76 -1.59 26.25
CA THR A 98 -61.43 -2.48 27.40
C THR A 98 -60.92 -3.88 26.96
N THR A 99 -59.92 -4.46 27.66
CA THR A 99 -59.66 -5.93 27.92
C THR A 99 -59.50 -6.95 26.75
N THR A 100 -58.92 -8.16 26.89
CA THR A 100 -58.34 -9.00 28.01
C THR A 100 -57.22 -9.90 27.39
N THR A 101 -55.97 -9.98 27.88
CA THR A 101 -55.37 -10.94 28.86
C THR A 101 -55.55 -12.44 28.51
N HIS A 102 -54.60 -13.39 28.69
CA HIS A 102 -53.54 -13.66 29.71
C HIS A 102 -52.33 -14.41 29.04
N SER A 103 -51.16 -14.77 29.61
CA SER A 103 -50.38 -14.50 30.86
C SER A 103 -48.90 -15.01 30.70
N GLY A 104 -48.02 -14.81 31.70
CA GLY A 104 -46.65 -15.41 31.80
C GLY A 104 -46.59 -16.66 32.73
N PRO A 105 -45.44 -17.03 33.37
CA PRO A 105 -44.27 -16.18 33.69
C PRO A 105 -42.83 -16.80 33.66
N SER A 106 -41.83 -15.90 33.76
CA SER A 106 -40.46 -15.98 34.37
C SER A 106 -39.68 -17.31 34.60
N GLY A 107 -38.38 -17.30 34.25
CA GLY A 107 -37.32 -18.20 34.78
C GLY A 107 -35.90 -17.74 34.41
N SER A 108 -34.89 -17.94 35.29
CA SER A 108 -33.54 -17.33 35.18
C SER A 108 -32.37 -18.35 35.16
N SER A 109 -31.14 -17.89 34.86
CA SER A 109 -29.82 -18.58 35.00
C SER A 109 -29.53 -19.75 34.03
N SER A 110 -28.29 -20.19 33.71
CA SER A 110 -26.91 -19.64 33.79
C SER A 110 -25.92 -20.51 32.96
N SER A 111 -24.63 -20.12 32.86
CA SER A 111 -23.41 -20.97 32.61
C SER A 111 -23.46 -22.11 31.55
N SER A 112 -22.79 -22.09 30.38
CA SER A 112 -21.33 -21.99 30.05
C SER A 112 -20.54 -23.33 29.97
N SER A 113 -19.78 -23.52 28.88
CA SER A 113 -18.74 -24.57 28.62
C SER A 113 -19.18 -26.04 28.52
N GLY A 114 -18.48 -26.96 27.82
CA GLY A 114 -17.32 -26.82 26.89
C GLY A 114 -16.51 -28.12 26.68
N PHE A 115 -15.57 -28.13 25.71
CA PHE A 115 -14.51 -29.15 25.44
C PHE A 115 -14.99 -30.55 24.92
N SER A 116 -14.41 -31.20 23.88
CA SER A 116 -13.01 -31.63 23.54
C SER A 116 -12.57 -32.90 24.29
N PRO A 117 -11.82 -33.88 23.70
CA PRO A 117 -10.40 -33.70 23.26
C PRO A 117 -9.85 -34.59 22.07
N PHE A 118 -8.59 -34.34 21.68
CA PHE A 118 -7.45 -35.23 21.24
C PHE A 118 -7.76 -36.70 20.82
N ILE A 119 -7.13 -37.39 19.83
CA ILE A 119 -5.84 -37.31 19.08
C ILE A 119 -5.99 -38.16 17.77
N GLY A 120 -5.10 -38.23 16.74
CA GLY A 120 -3.83 -37.54 16.39
C GLY A 120 -2.81 -38.42 15.59
N SER A 121 -2.06 -37.82 14.64
CA SER A 121 -0.80 -38.28 13.96
C SER A 121 -0.77 -39.37 12.85
N SER A 122 0.17 -39.17 11.90
CA SER A 122 0.93 -40.11 11.02
C SER A 122 0.27 -41.03 9.95
N SER A 123 0.42 -40.62 8.68
CA SER A 123 1.04 -41.33 7.54
C SER A 123 0.96 -42.87 7.28
N ARG A 124 0.78 -43.19 5.98
CA ARG A 124 1.18 -44.39 5.19
C ARG A 124 0.21 -45.59 5.05
N THR A 125 0.31 -46.15 3.84
CA THR A 125 0.10 -47.55 3.38
C THR A 125 -1.31 -48.13 3.19
N HIS A 126 -1.41 -48.87 2.08
CA HIS A 126 -2.51 -49.71 1.63
C HIS A 126 -3.06 -50.68 2.69
N TRP A 127 -4.37 -50.92 2.67
CA TRP A 127 -4.89 -52.17 2.10
C TRP A 127 -6.33 -51.98 1.59
N ALA A 128 -6.77 -52.82 0.64
CA ALA A 128 -8.15 -52.86 0.18
C ALA A 128 -8.93 -54.00 0.86
N SER A 129 -10.21 -53.79 1.16
CA SER A 129 -11.14 -54.89 1.45
C SER A 129 -12.56 -54.50 1.05
N ASN A 130 -13.17 -55.31 0.17
CA ASN A 130 -14.60 -55.22 -0.12
C ASN A 130 -15.41 -55.83 1.04
N ASN A 131 -16.66 -55.41 1.20
CA ASN A 131 -17.78 -56.33 1.47
C ASN A 131 -19.15 -55.64 1.32
N ASN A 132 -19.70 -55.68 0.10
CA ASN A 132 -21.14 -55.92 -0.12
C ASN A 132 -21.32 -57.45 -0.07
N PRO A 133 -22.41 -58.01 0.51
CA PRO A 133 -23.73 -58.04 -0.17
C PRO A 133 -24.91 -57.87 0.83
N LEU A 134 -26.22 -57.85 0.51
CA LEU A 134 -27.15 -58.40 -0.50
C LEU A 134 -28.34 -57.40 -0.66
N GLY A 135 -29.33 -57.50 -1.57
CA GLY A 135 -29.68 -58.45 -2.62
C GLY A 135 -31.19 -58.33 -3.01
N PHE A 136 -31.64 -59.13 -3.99
CA PHE A 136 -33.02 -59.23 -4.58
C PHE A 136 -33.48 -58.12 -5.57
N ALA A 137 -34.24 -58.41 -6.66
CA ALA A 137 -34.36 -59.63 -7.48
C ALA A 137 -35.19 -59.43 -8.77
N THR A 138 -34.66 -59.85 -9.95
CA THR A 138 -35.37 -60.52 -11.10
C THR A 138 -36.55 -59.81 -11.84
N ARG A 139 -36.92 -60.10 -13.11
CA ARG A 139 -36.39 -60.96 -14.21
C ARG A 139 -37.03 -60.61 -15.56
N THR A 140 -36.25 -60.68 -16.66
CA THR A 140 -36.55 -61.33 -17.97
C THR A 140 -35.28 -61.21 -18.83
N LEU A 141 -34.51 -62.28 -19.13
CA LEU A 141 -34.72 -63.28 -20.21
C LEU A 141 -34.77 -62.62 -21.61
N GLY A 142 -33.84 -62.83 -22.57
CA GLY A 142 -32.74 -63.81 -22.74
C GLY A 142 -32.93 -64.64 -24.05
N VAL A 143 -32.05 -65.48 -24.64
CA VAL A 143 -30.75 -66.16 -24.38
C VAL A 143 -30.32 -66.83 -25.74
N PRO A 144 -29.05 -67.22 -26.13
CA PRO A 144 -27.66 -67.03 -25.62
C PRO A 144 -26.61 -66.51 -26.67
N ASP A 145 -25.32 -66.41 -26.27
CA ASP A 145 -24.11 -66.48 -27.12
C ASP A 145 -23.65 -67.93 -27.43
N LYS A 146 -22.55 -68.12 -28.22
CA LYS A 146 -21.46 -69.06 -27.82
C LYS A 146 -20.12 -69.05 -28.61
N TYR A 147 -19.05 -69.34 -27.84
CA TYR A 147 -17.65 -69.70 -28.19
C TYR A 147 -16.73 -68.61 -28.81
N GLY A 148 -15.48 -68.44 -28.35
CA GLY A 148 -14.83 -69.01 -27.14
C GLY A 148 -13.31 -68.75 -27.01
N ASN A 149 -12.81 -68.80 -25.76
CA ASN A 149 -11.41 -68.92 -25.28
C ASN A 149 -10.32 -67.96 -25.85
N VAL A 150 -9.77 -67.00 -25.09
CA VAL A 150 -8.88 -67.09 -23.88
C VAL A 150 -7.41 -67.48 -24.18
N VAL A 151 -6.54 -66.46 -24.24
CA VAL A 151 -5.21 -66.39 -23.59
C VAL A 151 -4.92 -64.92 -23.20
N ARG A 152 -4.25 -64.71 -22.05
CA ARG A 152 -3.61 -63.46 -21.57
C ARG A 152 -2.35 -63.88 -20.77
N PRO A 153 -1.26 -63.07 -20.67
CA PRO A 153 -1.22 -61.98 -19.68
C PRO A 153 -0.30 -60.77 -20.04
N THR A 154 -0.07 -59.94 -19.01
CA THR A 154 0.87 -58.78 -18.87
C THR A 154 0.53 -57.46 -19.59
N ASN A 155 1.26 -56.40 -19.21
CA ASN A 155 0.77 -55.01 -19.09
C ASN A 155 1.72 -53.96 -19.69
N LEU A 156 1.17 -52.75 -19.94
CA LEU A 156 1.85 -51.47 -20.26
C LEU A 156 2.56 -51.38 -21.62
N PRO A 157 2.84 -50.16 -22.16
CA PRO A 157 2.35 -48.82 -21.76
C PRO A 157 1.49 -48.14 -22.85
N VAL A 158 0.95 -46.95 -22.55
CA VAL A 158 0.39 -46.03 -23.57
C VAL A 158 1.56 -45.45 -24.39
N ASN A 159 1.37 -45.28 -25.71
CA ASN A 159 2.36 -44.65 -26.58
C ASN A 159 1.71 -43.76 -27.66
N ARG A 160 2.52 -42.87 -28.24
CA ARG A 160 2.15 -41.69 -29.04
C ARG A 160 1.34 -42.02 -30.32
N PRO A 161 0.43 -41.14 -30.78
CA PRO A 161 -0.03 -41.15 -32.17
C PRO A 161 1.14 -40.89 -33.12
N HIS A 162 1.21 -41.63 -34.23
CA HIS A 162 2.26 -41.45 -35.24
C HIS A 162 1.89 -40.39 -36.28
N ARG A 163 2.87 -39.54 -36.60
CA ARG A 163 2.98 -38.66 -37.78
C ARG A 163 2.58 -39.40 -39.08
N PRO A 164 1.55 -38.94 -39.82
CA PRO A 164 1.36 -39.33 -41.21
C PRO A 164 2.47 -38.74 -42.09
N THR A 165 2.98 -39.51 -43.05
CA THR A 165 3.99 -39.05 -44.01
C THR A 165 3.37 -38.26 -45.17
N TYR A 166 4.10 -37.27 -45.69
CA TYR A 166 3.75 -36.60 -46.95
C TYR A 166 3.59 -37.62 -48.09
N GLY A 167 2.50 -37.48 -48.85
CA GLY A 167 2.28 -38.19 -50.11
C GLY A 167 1.56 -37.25 -51.08
N ASN A 168 2.16 -37.01 -52.26
CA ASN A 168 1.56 -36.18 -53.29
C ASN A 168 0.42 -36.94 -54.00
N THR A 169 -0.81 -36.42 -53.96
CA THR A 169 -1.73 -36.40 -55.13
C THR A 169 -2.94 -35.49 -54.92
N SER A 170 -3.37 -34.86 -56.02
CA SER A 170 -4.72 -34.32 -56.30
C SER A 170 -5.35 -33.28 -55.36
N GLU A 171 -5.70 -32.14 -55.94
CA GLU A 171 -6.60 -31.13 -55.37
C GLU A 171 -7.98 -31.73 -55.03
N SER A 172 -8.43 -31.55 -53.79
CA SER A 172 -9.82 -31.77 -53.38
C SER A 172 -10.42 -30.44 -52.96
N THR A 173 -11.11 -29.77 -53.88
CA THR A 173 -11.64 -28.42 -53.66
C THR A 173 -12.97 -28.46 -52.91
N SER A 174 -13.00 -27.90 -51.70
CA SER A 174 -14.23 -27.51 -51.00
C SER A 174 -14.87 -26.32 -51.71
N ASN A 175 -15.63 -26.60 -52.77
CA ASN A 175 -16.23 -25.59 -53.63
C ASN A 175 -17.46 -24.91 -52.99
N ASP A 176 -17.22 -23.95 -52.10
CA ASP A 176 -18.24 -22.97 -51.68
C ASP A 176 -17.69 -21.54 -51.47
N ALA A 177 -16.46 -21.28 -51.95
CA ALA A 177 -15.76 -20.00 -51.79
C ALA A 177 -15.22 -19.38 -53.10
N ARG A 178 -15.66 -19.85 -54.27
CA ARG A 178 -15.42 -19.13 -55.55
C ARG A 178 -16.42 -17.98 -55.69
N GLN A 179 -16.21 -16.95 -54.89
CA GLN A 179 -17.11 -15.80 -54.78
C GLN A 179 -17.29 -15.06 -56.11
N ASN A 180 -18.52 -14.60 -56.36
CA ASN A 180 -18.89 -13.89 -57.58
C ASN A 180 -18.31 -12.46 -57.59
N PRO A 181 -17.51 -12.07 -58.61
CA PRO A 181 -16.86 -10.74 -58.65
C PRO A 181 -17.83 -9.55 -58.81
N ASN A 182 -19.14 -9.81 -58.94
CA ASN A 182 -20.17 -8.77 -59.06
C ASN A 182 -20.86 -8.41 -57.72
N VAL A 183 -20.41 -8.97 -56.59
CA VAL A 183 -20.98 -8.69 -55.26
C VAL A 183 -20.27 -7.49 -54.62
N ALA A 184 -20.97 -6.36 -54.52
CA ALA A 184 -20.47 -5.15 -53.87
C ALA A 184 -20.61 -5.20 -52.33
N HIS A 185 -19.72 -4.50 -51.62
CA HIS A 185 -19.83 -4.29 -50.18
C HIS A 185 -21.17 -3.64 -49.81
N GLY A 186 -21.84 -4.16 -48.80
CA GLY A 186 -23.12 -3.63 -48.33
C GLY A 186 -23.69 -4.43 -47.15
N PRO A 187 -24.90 -4.08 -46.66
CA PRO A 187 -25.48 -4.66 -45.45
C PRO A 187 -25.55 -6.19 -45.38
N SER A 188 -25.76 -6.86 -46.52
CA SER A 188 -25.81 -8.33 -46.62
C SER A 188 -24.49 -8.98 -47.07
N HIS A 189 -23.47 -8.18 -47.36
CA HIS A 189 -22.22 -8.60 -48.01
C HIS A 189 -21.00 -7.89 -47.39
N ARG A 190 -20.99 -7.70 -46.08
CA ARG A 190 -19.94 -6.93 -45.37
C ARG A 190 -18.55 -7.56 -45.47
N GLY A 191 -18.45 -8.88 -45.71
CA GLY A 191 -17.18 -9.57 -45.89
C GLY A 191 -16.44 -9.24 -47.19
N HIS A 192 -17.10 -8.62 -48.18
CA HIS A 192 -16.47 -8.13 -49.41
C HIS A 192 -16.02 -6.67 -49.23
N TRP A 193 -14.97 -6.24 -49.93
CA TRP A 193 -14.57 -4.83 -49.95
C TRP A 193 -14.34 -4.30 -51.37
N LEU A 194 -13.30 -4.79 -52.04
CA LEU A 194 -12.92 -4.40 -53.41
C LEU A 194 -12.52 -5.65 -54.21
N PRO A 195 -12.40 -5.59 -55.55
CA PRO A 195 -11.89 -6.72 -56.33
C PRO A 195 -10.54 -7.24 -55.78
N GLY A 196 -10.51 -8.52 -55.43
CA GLY A 196 -9.35 -9.17 -54.81
C GLY A 196 -9.01 -8.76 -53.38
N HIS A 197 -9.92 -8.06 -52.67
CA HIS A 197 -9.74 -7.63 -51.28
C HIS A 197 -11.03 -7.86 -50.48
N ASP A 198 -10.94 -8.73 -49.48
CA ASP A 198 -12.06 -9.25 -48.68
C ASP A 198 -11.63 -9.55 -47.23
N ILE A 199 -12.54 -10.06 -46.41
CA ILE A 199 -12.30 -10.40 -45.00
C ILE A 199 -11.24 -11.51 -44.80
N ASN A 200 -10.90 -12.26 -45.85
CA ASN A 200 -9.90 -13.33 -45.84
C ASN A 200 -8.51 -12.84 -46.30
N THR A 201 -8.41 -11.60 -46.75
CA THR A 201 -7.18 -11.02 -47.30
C THR A 201 -6.25 -10.59 -46.15
N ASN A 202 -5.03 -11.12 -46.13
CA ASN A 202 -4.05 -10.81 -45.10
C ASN A 202 -3.51 -9.36 -45.23
N THR A 203 -3.98 -8.49 -44.32
CA THR A 203 -3.59 -7.08 -44.15
C THR A 203 -2.10 -6.87 -44.05
N ASP A 204 -1.36 -7.83 -43.50
CA ASP A 204 0.07 -7.70 -43.22
C ASP A 204 0.97 -7.90 -44.45
N SER A 205 0.38 -8.34 -45.56
CA SER A 205 1.07 -8.55 -46.84
C SER A 205 0.36 -7.88 -48.03
N LYS A 206 -0.89 -7.42 -47.86
CA LYS A 206 -1.70 -6.88 -48.96
C LYS A 206 -2.78 -5.93 -48.45
N TRP A 207 -2.84 -4.74 -49.05
CA TRP A 207 -3.88 -3.73 -48.88
C TRP A 207 -4.21 -3.09 -50.24
N PRO A 208 -5.38 -2.45 -50.41
CA PRO A 208 -5.71 -1.75 -51.66
C PRO A 208 -4.77 -0.57 -51.93
N GLU A 209 -4.39 -0.34 -53.18
CA GLU A 209 -3.76 0.92 -53.59
C GLU A 209 -4.83 1.89 -54.10
N THR A 210 -5.47 2.65 -53.20
CA THR A 210 -6.59 3.54 -53.59
C THR A 210 -6.13 4.80 -54.32
N GLY A 211 -4.86 5.20 -54.15
CA GLY A 211 -4.31 6.48 -54.62
C GLY A 211 -4.83 7.70 -53.85
N ILE A 212 -5.78 7.54 -52.92
CA ILE A 212 -6.40 8.63 -52.16
C ILE A 212 -5.52 9.01 -50.98
N THR A 213 -5.42 10.31 -50.70
CA THR A 213 -4.82 10.82 -49.46
C THR A 213 -5.87 11.61 -48.67
N ARG A 214 -6.20 11.15 -47.47
CA ARG A 214 -7.04 11.89 -46.51
C ARG A 214 -6.15 12.89 -45.76
N LYS A 215 -6.68 14.10 -45.54
CA LYS A 215 -5.96 15.18 -44.85
C LYS A 215 -6.75 15.70 -43.66
N TRP A 216 -6.08 15.88 -42.53
CA TRP A 216 -6.65 16.51 -41.34
C TRP A 216 -5.69 17.52 -40.71
N THR A 217 -6.26 18.38 -39.88
CA THR A 217 -5.53 19.31 -39.02
C THR A 217 -6.02 19.16 -37.59
N LEU A 218 -5.09 18.90 -36.67
CA LEU A 218 -5.33 18.66 -35.25
C LEU A 218 -4.63 19.76 -34.44
N LYS A 219 -5.39 20.75 -33.98
CA LYS A 219 -4.91 21.84 -33.10
C LYS A 219 -5.02 21.40 -31.65
N ILE A 220 -3.88 21.15 -31.00
CA ILE A 220 -3.79 20.76 -29.60
C ILE A 220 -3.81 22.03 -28.76
N GLN A 221 -4.88 22.27 -27.99
CA GLN A 221 -5.17 23.57 -27.37
C GLN A 221 -5.80 23.44 -25.98
N ASN A 222 -5.69 24.48 -25.16
CA ASN A 222 -6.41 24.61 -23.89
C ASN A 222 -7.90 24.91 -24.16
N ALA A 223 -8.83 24.23 -23.48
CA ALA A 223 -10.24 24.59 -23.49
C ALA A 223 -10.94 24.32 -22.15
N THR A 224 -11.90 25.17 -21.80
CA THR A 224 -12.84 24.90 -20.70
C THR A 224 -14.04 24.12 -21.23
N LEU A 225 -14.15 22.84 -20.89
CA LEU A 225 -15.29 21.98 -21.24
C LEU A 225 -16.04 21.56 -19.97
N ALA A 226 -17.23 20.97 -20.11
CA ALA A 226 -18.02 20.49 -18.98
C ALA A 226 -18.57 19.06 -19.20
N PRO A 227 -17.71 18.01 -19.22
CA PRO A 227 -18.11 16.62 -19.54
C PRO A 227 -19.23 16.05 -18.65
N ILE A 228 -19.29 16.49 -17.39
CA ILE A 228 -20.32 16.14 -16.40
C ILE A 228 -21.16 17.35 -15.98
N GLY A 229 -21.19 18.42 -16.79
CA GLY A 229 -21.90 19.68 -16.50
C GLY A 229 -21.15 20.66 -15.60
N ILE A 230 -20.06 20.24 -14.96
CA ILE A 230 -19.14 21.09 -14.18
C ILE A 230 -17.99 21.56 -15.10
N PRO A 231 -17.74 22.87 -15.27
CA PRO A 231 -16.63 23.38 -16.08
C PRO A 231 -15.25 22.97 -15.53
N LYS A 232 -14.38 22.47 -16.42
CA LYS A 232 -13.01 22.03 -16.15
C LYS A 232 -12.08 22.47 -17.28
N GLN A 233 -10.86 22.89 -16.94
CA GLN A 233 -9.79 23.11 -17.92
C GLN A 233 -9.26 21.76 -18.43
N MET A 234 -9.20 21.61 -19.75
CA MET A 234 -8.77 20.40 -20.45
C MET A 234 -7.80 20.76 -21.57
N LEU A 235 -6.95 19.80 -21.95
CA LEU A 235 -6.12 19.88 -23.14
C LEU A 235 -6.82 19.08 -24.22
N VAL A 236 -7.20 19.69 -25.35
CA VAL A 236 -8.15 19.11 -26.31
C VAL A 236 -7.71 19.28 -27.74
N VAL A 237 -8.31 18.49 -28.64
CA VAL A 237 -8.04 18.53 -30.07
C VAL A 237 -9.17 19.27 -30.79
N ASN A 238 -8.85 20.32 -31.53
CA ASN A 238 -9.81 21.19 -32.23
C ASN A 238 -10.93 21.75 -31.32
N GLY A 239 -10.64 21.98 -30.03
CA GLY A 239 -11.58 22.55 -29.07
C GLY A 239 -12.66 21.58 -28.53
N GLN A 240 -12.58 20.29 -28.84
CA GLN A 240 -13.58 19.29 -28.46
C GLN A 240 -12.98 18.08 -27.74
N PHE A 241 -13.79 17.43 -26.89
CA PHE A 241 -13.48 16.14 -26.28
C PHE A 241 -14.64 15.14 -26.49
N PRO A 242 -14.40 13.95 -27.07
CA PRO A 242 -13.14 13.52 -27.69
C PRO A 242 -12.75 14.41 -28.88
N GLY A 243 -11.50 14.28 -29.34
CA GLY A 243 -11.03 14.89 -30.58
C GLY A 243 -11.84 14.44 -31.81
N PRO A 244 -11.69 15.13 -32.95
CA PRO A 244 -12.41 14.80 -34.18
C PRO A 244 -12.14 13.37 -34.63
N LEU A 245 -13.16 12.72 -35.20
CA LEU A 245 -13.03 11.41 -35.83
C LEU A 245 -12.12 11.49 -37.05
N ILE A 246 -11.15 10.59 -37.08
CA ILE A 246 -10.27 10.33 -38.21
C ILE A 246 -10.82 9.12 -38.98
N GLU A 247 -11.22 9.32 -40.24
CA GLU A 247 -12.00 8.35 -41.01
C GLU A 247 -11.50 8.18 -42.46
N ALA A 248 -11.11 6.96 -42.82
CA ALA A 248 -10.57 6.65 -44.15
C ALA A 248 -11.01 5.26 -44.63
N ASN A 249 -10.69 4.92 -45.88
CA ASN A 249 -10.80 3.55 -46.38
C ASN A 249 -9.49 2.78 -46.16
N TRP A 250 -9.58 1.47 -46.03
CA TRP A 250 -8.45 0.57 -46.14
C TRP A 250 -7.71 0.79 -47.47
N GLY A 251 -6.41 1.07 -47.40
CA GLY A 251 -5.60 1.45 -48.56
C GLY A 251 -5.48 2.95 -48.84
N ASP A 252 -6.18 3.83 -48.10
CA ASP A 252 -5.96 5.28 -48.17
C ASP A 252 -4.67 5.69 -47.43
N LYS A 253 -4.01 6.74 -47.93
CA LYS A 253 -2.90 7.42 -47.23
C LYS A 253 -3.45 8.49 -46.30
N LEU A 254 -2.82 8.65 -45.14
CA LEU A 254 -3.19 9.66 -44.15
C LEU A 254 -2.10 10.73 -44.08
N GLU A 255 -2.47 12.00 -44.17
CA GLU A 255 -1.57 13.16 -44.04
C GLU A 255 -2.13 14.12 -42.97
N ILE A 256 -1.52 14.13 -41.79
CA ILE A 256 -2.15 14.65 -40.57
C ILE A 256 -1.30 15.77 -39.97
N THR A 257 -1.77 17.01 -40.10
CA THR A 257 -1.06 18.18 -39.57
C THR A 257 -1.43 18.40 -38.10
N VAL A 258 -0.53 18.05 -37.19
CA VAL A 258 -0.67 18.36 -35.75
C VAL A 258 -0.02 19.71 -35.49
N ILE A 259 -0.76 20.63 -34.85
CA ILE A 259 -0.31 21.97 -34.47
C ILE A 259 -0.39 22.06 -32.95
N ASN A 260 0.74 22.35 -32.30
CA ASN A 260 0.78 22.53 -30.86
C ASN A 260 0.47 23.99 -30.50
N GLU A 261 -0.76 24.26 -30.06
CA GLU A 261 -1.22 25.58 -29.59
C GLU A 261 -1.22 25.66 -28.05
N LEU A 262 -0.53 24.73 -27.37
CA LEU A 262 -0.25 24.77 -25.94
C LEU A 262 0.90 25.73 -25.63
N GLN A 263 1.00 26.14 -24.36
CA GLN A 263 2.03 27.08 -23.88
C GLN A 263 3.24 26.37 -23.25
N ASN A 264 2.99 25.33 -22.45
CA ASN A 264 3.97 24.81 -21.48
C ASN A 264 4.28 23.31 -21.67
N ASN A 265 3.82 22.67 -22.74
CA ASN A 265 4.02 21.24 -23.00
C ASN A 265 4.43 21.02 -24.46
N GLY A 266 5.32 20.05 -24.69
CA GLY A 266 5.40 19.38 -25.98
C GLY A 266 4.15 18.53 -26.25
N THR A 267 4.06 17.98 -27.45
CA THR A 267 3.04 16.98 -27.79
C THR A 267 3.57 16.06 -28.90
N GLY A 268 3.15 14.80 -28.92
CA GLY A 268 3.43 13.86 -30.00
C GLY A 268 2.22 12.95 -30.12
N ILE A 269 1.66 12.79 -31.32
CA ILE A 269 0.40 12.06 -31.49
C ILE A 269 0.70 10.66 -32.03
N HIS A 270 0.50 9.67 -31.16
CA HIS A 270 0.61 8.27 -31.52
C HIS A 270 -0.69 7.75 -32.16
N TRP A 271 -0.51 6.87 -33.15
CA TRP A 271 -1.58 6.28 -33.96
C TRP A 271 -1.76 4.84 -33.50
N HIS A 272 -2.52 4.67 -32.42
CA HIS A 272 -2.60 3.41 -31.68
C HIS A 272 -2.99 2.22 -32.57
N GLY A 273 -2.28 1.10 -32.42
CA GLY A 273 -2.46 -0.10 -33.24
C GLY A 273 -2.11 0.04 -34.73
N PHE A 274 -1.74 1.21 -35.25
CA PHE A 274 -1.24 1.29 -36.62
C PHE A 274 0.13 0.64 -36.70
N ARG A 275 0.28 -0.34 -37.60
CA ARG A 275 1.54 -1.04 -37.82
C ARG A 275 2.70 -0.13 -38.25
N GLN A 276 2.42 1.06 -38.80
CA GLN A 276 3.44 2.02 -39.25
C GLN A 276 4.52 1.35 -40.15
N LEU A 277 4.08 0.46 -41.06
CA LEU A 277 4.96 -0.41 -41.83
C LEU A 277 5.91 0.41 -42.72
N GLY A 278 7.19 0.46 -42.33
CA GLY A 278 8.17 1.33 -42.97
C GLY A 278 7.87 2.83 -42.80
N SER A 279 7.17 3.24 -41.75
CA SER A 279 6.90 4.64 -41.34
C SER A 279 7.09 4.86 -39.84
N ASN A 280 8.04 4.17 -39.20
CA ASN A 280 8.34 4.29 -37.76
C ASN A 280 8.58 5.74 -37.27
N CYS A 281 9.19 6.60 -38.09
CA CYS A 281 9.35 8.04 -37.79
C CYS A 281 8.03 8.84 -37.71
N GLU A 282 6.90 8.21 -38.04
CA GLU A 282 5.54 8.77 -38.00
C GLU A 282 4.73 8.23 -36.80
N ASP A 283 5.33 7.37 -35.96
CA ASP A 283 4.65 6.67 -34.85
C ASP A 283 4.29 7.58 -33.66
N GLY A 284 4.88 8.77 -33.55
CA GLY A 284 4.41 9.81 -32.62
C GLY A 284 4.90 9.71 -31.17
N VAL A 285 6.03 9.03 -30.92
CA VAL A 285 6.55 8.77 -29.57
C VAL A 285 7.77 9.66 -29.28
N GLY A 286 7.56 10.66 -28.43
CA GLY A 286 8.58 11.63 -28.02
C GLY A 286 9.75 10.95 -27.30
N GLY A 287 10.97 11.12 -27.81
CA GLY A 287 12.19 10.48 -27.28
C GLY A 287 12.47 9.07 -27.80
N ILE A 288 11.64 8.54 -28.71
CA ILE A 288 11.90 7.27 -29.41
C ILE A 288 11.88 7.46 -30.92
N THR A 289 10.74 7.88 -31.48
CA THR A 289 10.54 8.04 -32.94
C THR A 289 10.57 9.50 -33.41
N GLU A 290 10.43 10.46 -32.49
CA GLU A 290 10.53 11.90 -32.75
C GLU A 290 10.91 12.69 -31.50
N CYS A 291 11.34 13.95 -31.64
CA CYS A 291 11.26 14.92 -30.54
C CYS A 291 9.79 15.39 -30.41
N PRO A 292 9.29 15.70 -29.19
CA PRO A 292 7.99 16.33 -29.03
C PRO A 292 7.84 17.59 -29.88
N ILE A 293 6.66 17.82 -30.44
CA ILE A 293 6.31 19.05 -31.16
C ILE A 293 6.28 20.20 -30.15
N ALA A 294 7.17 21.17 -30.32
CA ALA A 294 7.28 22.32 -29.41
C ALA A 294 6.02 23.23 -29.45
N PRO A 295 5.67 23.90 -28.34
CA PRO A 295 4.72 25.03 -28.31
C PRO A 295 4.86 25.99 -29.50
N GLY A 296 3.77 26.21 -30.24
CA GLY A 296 3.73 27.08 -31.43
C GLY A 296 4.19 26.41 -32.74
N HIS A 297 4.70 25.19 -32.72
CA HIS A 297 5.17 24.45 -33.90
C HIS A 297 4.16 23.37 -34.36
N SER A 298 4.46 22.74 -35.50
CA SER A 298 3.61 21.71 -36.11
C SER A 298 4.41 20.63 -36.84
N LYS A 299 3.91 19.39 -36.82
CA LYS A 299 4.39 18.27 -37.67
C LYS A 299 3.27 17.79 -38.59
N VAL A 300 3.63 17.32 -39.78
CA VAL A 300 2.71 16.60 -40.68
C VAL A 300 3.08 15.12 -40.69
N TYR A 301 2.28 14.29 -40.03
CA TYR A 301 2.46 12.83 -39.99
C TYR A 301 1.97 12.19 -41.30
N LYS A 302 2.71 11.23 -41.86
CA LYS A 302 2.39 10.64 -43.19
C LYS A 302 2.57 9.12 -43.28
N PHE A 303 1.47 8.37 -43.20
CA PHE A 303 1.48 6.91 -43.24
C PHE A 303 0.32 6.29 -44.05
N GLN A 304 0.37 4.98 -44.24
CA GLN A 304 -0.54 4.20 -45.07
C GLN A 304 -1.50 3.40 -44.17
N ALA A 305 -2.81 3.42 -44.44
CA ALA A 305 -3.77 2.57 -43.74
C ALA A 305 -3.71 1.13 -44.29
N THR A 306 -2.75 0.33 -43.78
CA THR A 306 -2.52 -1.08 -44.18
C THR A 306 -3.49 -2.06 -43.53
N SER A 307 -3.98 -1.74 -42.33
CA SER A 307 -5.01 -2.50 -41.59
C SER A 307 -6.36 -1.76 -41.63
N TYR A 308 -7.44 -2.41 -41.20
CA TYR A 308 -8.79 -1.83 -41.16
C TYR A 308 -9.55 -2.21 -39.89
N GLY A 309 -10.57 -1.43 -39.54
CA GLY A 309 -11.36 -1.59 -38.31
C GLY A 309 -11.35 -0.33 -37.45
N THR A 310 -11.22 -0.51 -36.13
CA THR A 310 -11.36 0.56 -35.14
C THR A 310 -10.10 0.75 -34.31
N SER A 311 -9.63 1.99 -34.21
CA SER A 311 -8.63 2.39 -33.24
C SER A 311 -8.81 3.84 -32.77
N TRP A 312 -7.75 4.46 -32.28
CA TRP A 312 -7.72 5.80 -31.74
C TRP A 312 -6.34 6.43 -31.95
N TYR A 313 -6.28 7.74 -31.76
CA TYR A 313 -5.04 8.50 -31.66
C TYR A 313 -4.99 9.19 -30.31
N HIS A 314 -3.80 9.31 -29.73
CA HIS A 314 -3.62 9.96 -28.43
C HIS A 314 -2.24 10.61 -28.31
N SER A 315 -2.11 11.56 -27.39
CA SER A 315 -0.80 12.07 -27.03
C SER A 315 0.05 10.97 -26.38
N HIS A 316 1.32 10.90 -26.77
CA HIS A 316 2.37 10.10 -26.14
C HIS A 316 3.42 11.01 -25.44
N PHE A 317 2.95 12.12 -24.88
CA PHE A 317 3.74 13.06 -24.07
C PHE A 317 3.25 13.01 -22.61
N SER A 318 3.84 12.13 -21.79
CA SER A 318 3.41 11.92 -20.38
C SER A 318 1.88 11.62 -20.31
N ALA A 319 1.21 11.95 -19.20
CA ALA A 319 -0.23 11.76 -19.00
C ALA A 319 -1.12 12.72 -19.82
N GLN A 320 -0.61 13.39 -20.88
CA GLN A 320 -1.32 14.43 -21.62
C GLN A 320 -2.61 13.94 -22.30
N TYR A 321 -2.70 12.66 -22.71
CA TYR A 321 -3.94 12.14 -23.30
C TYR A 321 -5.10 12.16 -22.29
N GLY A 322 -4.84 11.83 -21.02
CA GLY A 322 -5.83 11.89 -19.94
C GLY A 322 -6.29 13.31 -19.59
N ALA A 323 -5.62 14.35 -20.10
CA ALA A 323 -6.11 15.73 -20.03
C ALA A 323 -7.13 16.07 -21.15
N GLY A 324 -7.29 15.18 -22.13
CA GLY A 324 -8.24 15.26 -23.25
C GLY A 324 -7.62 15.14 -24.66
N VAL A 325 -6.30 14.97 -24.78
CA VAL A 325 -5.59 14.93 -26.07
C VAL A 325 -5.66 13.52 -26.67
N LEU A 326 -6.85 13.15 -27.15
CA LEU A 326 -7.15 11.88 -27.81
C LEU A 326 -8.37 12.00 -28.73
N GLY A 327 -8.52 11.09 -29.69
CA GLY A 327 -9.72 10.96 -30.51
C GLY A 327 -9.82 9.62 -31.26
N PRO A 328 -10.96 9.30 -31.86
CA PRO A 328 -11.21 8.00 -32.49
C PRO A 328 -10.66 7.93 -33.93
N VAL A 329 -10.29 6.72 -34.35
CA VAL A 329 -9.91 6.38 -35.72
C VAL A 329 -10.80 5.23 -36.23
N VAL A 330 -11.38 5.41 -37.42
CA VAL A 330 -12.08 4.35 -38.15
C VAL A 330 -11.47 4.21 -39.53
N ILE A 331 -11.05 2.99 -39.87
CA ILE A 331 -10.60 2.65 -41.22
C ILE A 331 -11.61 1.65 -41.78
N HIS A 332 -12.45 2.09 -42.72
CA HIS A 332 -13.46 1.24 -43.33
C HIS A 332 -12.83 0.11 -44.14
N GLY A 333 -13.36 -1.10 -43.96
CA GLY A 333 -12.95 -2.30 -44.67
C GLY A 333 -14.07 -3.35 -44.64
N PRO A 334 -13.77 -4.61 -44.98
CA PRO A 334 -14.71 -5.69 -44.80
C PRO A 334 -14.92 -6.01 -43.31
N ALA A 335 -15.97 -6.77 -42.99
CA ALA A 335 -16.27 -7.23 -41.63
C ALA A 335 -16.76 -8.68 -41.61
N SER A 336 -16.50 -9.41 -40.52
CA SER A 336 -16.79 -10.84 -40.39
C SER A 336 -18.28 -11.18 -40.20
N ALA A 337 -19.14 -10.20 -39.93
CA ALA A 337 -20.58 -10.36 -39.95
C ALA A 337 -21.34 -9.16 -40.53
N ASN A 338 -22.57 -9.42 -40.96
CA ASN A 338 -23.45 -8.47 -41.63
C ASN A 338 -24.20 -7.56 -40.65
N TYR A 339 -24.15 -6.24 -40.91
CA TYR A 339 -24.86 -5.19 -40.18
C TYR A 339 -25.43 -4.12 -41.13
N ASP A 340 -26.59 -3.57 -40.78
CA ASP A 340 -27.28 -2.54 -41.55
C ASP A 340 -26.62 -1.17 -41.40
N ILE A 341 -26.40 -0.75 -40.14
CA ILE A 341 -26.08 0.63 -39.76
C ILE A 341 -24.76 0.63 -38.99
N ASP A 342 -23.84 1.52 -39.34
CA ASP A 342 -22.72 1.88 -38.47
C ASP A 342 -23.13 3.05 -37.58
N LEU A 343 -22.99 2.91 -36.26
CA LEU A 343 -23.23 3.97 -35.29
C LEU A 343 -21.94 4.64 -34.82
N GLY A 344 -20.79 4.22 -35.36
CA GLY A 344 -19.49 4.81 -35.08
C GLY A 344 -18.92 4.43 -33.72
N HIS A 345 -18.00 5.28 -33.25
CA HIS A 345 -17.20 5.07 -32.05
C HIS A 345 -18.01 5.20 -30.76
N VAL A 346 -17.62 4.39 -29.76
CA VAL A 346 -17.98 4.54 -28.36
C VAL A 346 -16.69 4.55 -27.55
N ILE A 347 -16.14 5.75 -27.38
CA ILE A 347 -15.02 6.02 -26.47
C ILE A 347 -15.54 5.93 -25.04
N VAL A 348 -14.89 5.09 -24.24
CA VAL A 348 -15.10 4.90 -22.80
C VAL A 348 -13.86 5.43 -22.08
N ASN A 349 -14.03 6.38 -21.18
CA ASN A 349 -12.93 7.01 -20.44
C ASN A 349 -13.29 7.09 -18.96
N ASP A 350 -12.33 6.84 -18.08
CA ASP A 350 -12.39 7.35 -16.70
C ASP A 350 -12.39 8.90 -16.67
N TYR A 351 -12.83 9.47 -15.55
CA TYR A 351 -12.85 10.92 -15.35
C TYR A 351 -12.50 11.29 -13.92
N TYR A 352 -11.40 12.00 -13.76
CA TYR A 352 -10.93 12.57 -12.50
C TYR A 352 -11.31 14.05 -12.41
N ASN A 353 -11.63 14.55 -11.22
CA ASN A 353 -11.84 15.99 -11.02
C ASN A 353 -10.51 16.78 -11.13
N ALA A 354 -9.38 16.21 -10.70
CA ALA A 354 -8.04 16.77 -10.90
C ALA A 354 -7.64 16.84 -12.39
N THR A 355 -6.67 17.70 -12.75
CA THR A 355 -6.04 17.59 -14.08
C THR A 355 -5.20 16.31 -14.18
N ALA A 356 -4.92 15.82 -15.39
CA ALA A 356 -4.16 14.58 -15.55
C ALA A 356 -2.79 14.64 -14.87
N PHE A 357 -2.02 15.72 -15.07
CA PHE A 357 -0.73 15.93 -14.42
C PHE A 357 -0.81 16.04 -12.89
N GLN A 358 -1.91 16.57 -12.33
CA GLN A 358 -2.13 16.56 -10.88
C GLN A 358 -2.45 15.17 -10.37
N GLN A 359 -3.28 14.41 -11.09
CA GLN A 359 -3.60 13.03 -10.74
C GLN A 359 -2.35 12.14 -10.83
N ASP A 360 -1.57 12.30 -11.89
CA ASP A 360 -0.29 11.63 -12.13
C ASP A 360 0.72 11.91 -11.00
N TYR A 361 0.96 13.19 -10.66
CA TYR A 361 1.79 13.60 -9.53
C TYR A 361 1.37 12.97 -8.19
N LEU A 362 0.05 12.81 -7.97
CA LEU A 362 -0.53 12.20 -6.78
C LEU A 362 -0.39 10.67 -6.80
N THR A 363 -0.66 10.02 -7.94
CA THR A 363 -0.51 8.56 -8.11
C THR A 363 0.93 8.14 -7.85
N HIS A 364 1.91 8.81 -8.49
CA HIS A 364 3.34 8.57 -8.29
C HIS A 364 3.76 8.53 -6.81
N ARG A 365 3.11 9.30 -5.93
CA ARG A 365 3.46 9.36 -4.49
C ARG A 365 2.65 8.43 -3.59
N ASN A 366 1.40 8.12 -3.96
CA ASN A 366 0.40 7.54 -3.06
C ASN A 366 -0.27 6.26 -3.59
N GLY A 367 -0.02 5.88 -4.85
CA GLY A 367 -0.85 4.93 -5.60
C GLY A 367 -2.11 5.57 -6.19
N PRO A 368 -2.80 4.91 -7.13
CA PRO A 368 -3.95 5.47 -7.82
C PRO A 368 -5.12 5.74 -6.86
N GLY A 369 -5.67 6.95 -6.95
CA GLY A 369 -6.91 7.32 -6.25
C GLY A 369 -8.14 6.98 -7.10
N PRO A 370 -9.34 6.89 -6.50
CA PRO A 370 -10.55 6.56 -7.25
C PRO A 370 -10.92 7.68 -8.24
N ALA A 371 -11.27 7.33 -9.47
CA ALA A 371 -11.81 8.31 -10.41
C ALA A 371 -13.20 8.80 -9.95
N SER A 372 -13.53 10.02 -10.35
CA SER A 372 -14.71 10.75 -9.90
C SER A 372 -15.98 10.39 -10.69
N ASN A 373 -15.82 9.97 -11.95
CA ASN A 373 -16.89 9.49 -12.83
C ASN A 373 -16.29 8.65 -13.99
N TYR A 374 -17.11 8.22 -14.93
CA TYR A 374 -16.68 7.80 -16.27
C TYR A 374 -17.50 8.52 -17.35
N LEU A 375 -16.97 8.58 -18.57
CA LEU A 375 -17.57 9.24 -19.72
C LEU A 375 -17.79 8.24 -20.86
N LEU A 376 -18.85 8.47 -21.65
CA LEU A 376 -19.06 7.81 -22.93
C LEU A 376 -19.14 8.89 -24.02
N ASN A 377 -18.30 8.82 -25.06
CA ASN A 377 -18.13 9.88 -26.06
C ASN A 377 -18.04 11.28 -25.42
N GLY A 378 -17.21 11.41 -24.37
CA GLY A 378 -16.92 12.68 -23.69
C GLY A 378 -18.01 13.23 -22.77
N LYS A 379 -19.10 12.49 -22.51
CA LYS A 379 -20.22 12.96 -21.68
C LYS A 379 -20.72 11.94 -20.66
N ASN A 380 -21.19 12.42 -19.51
CA ASN A 380 -22.10 11.71 -18.62
C ASN A 380 -22.91 12.72 -17.76
N MET A 381 -23.80 12.22 -16.90
CA MET A 381 -24.32 12.99 -15.78
C MET A 381 -23.34 12.94 -14.60
N ALA A 382 -23.38 13.95 -13.73
CA ALA A 382 -22.84 13.87 -12.38
C ALA A 382 -23.51 12.75 -11.55
N LEU A 383 -22.85 12.31 -10.47
CA LEU A 383 -23.26 11.17 -9.63
C LEU A 383 -24.64 11.33 -9.00
N ASP A 384 -24.97 12.57 -8.60
CA ASP A 384 -26.26 12.99 -8.04
C ASP A 384 -27.35 13.17 -9.11
N GLY A 385 -26.99 13.14 -10.39
CA GLY A 385 -27.86 13.43 -11.52
C GLY A 385 -28.21 14.91 -11.70
N SER A 386 -27.60 15.85 -10.97
CA SER A 386 -27.97 17.28 -10.98
C SER A 386 -27.53 18.02 -12.24
N SER A 387 -26.46 17.54 -12.90
CA SER A 387 -25.80 18.22 -14.01
C SER A 387 -25.17 17.23 -15.01
N GLY A 388 -24.84 17.72 -16.20
CA GLY A 388 -24.24 16.94 -17.29
C GLY A 388 -25.23 16.55 -18.38
N GLN A 389 -24.84 15.60 -19.24
CA GLN A 389 -25.69 15.05 -20.30
C GLN A 389 -25.33 13.58 -20.55
N ARG A 390 -26.34 12.75 -20.85
CA ARG A 390 -26.10 11.37 -21.32
C ARG A 390 -25.70 11.37 -22.79
N SER A 391 -24.68 10.60 -23.15
CA SER A 391 -24.52 10.20 -24.55
C SER A 391 -25.62 9.21 -24.93
N GLN A 392 -26.16 9.39 -26.14
CA GLN A 392 -27.33 8.66 -26.63
C GLN A 392 -27.10 8.17 -28.07
N TRP A 393 -27.48 6.93 -28.33
CA TRP A 393 -27.50 6.32 -29.66
C TRP A 393 -28.93 5.90 -30.01
N THR A 394 -29.31 6.02 -31.27
CA THR A 394 -30.67 5.72 -31.75
C THR A 394 -30.69 4.40 -32.51
N PHE A 395 -31.46 3.42 -32.01
CA PHE A 395 -31.65 2.11 -32.64
C PHE A 395 -32.92 2.07 -33.49
N GLN A 396 -32.81 1.54 -34.71
CA GLN A 396 -33.96 1.23 -35.57
C GLN A 396 -34.42 -0.21 -35.31
N LYS A 397 -35.67 -0.42 -34.86
CA LYS A 397 -36.15 -1.75 -34.47
C LYS A 397 -36.03 -2.76 -35.63
N GLY A 398 -35.47 -3.93 -35.34
CA GLY A 398 -35.23 -5.01 -36.30
C GLY A 398 -33.97 -4.82 -37.16
N LYS A 399 -33.16 -3.78 -36.93
CA LYS A 399 -31.87 -3.58 -37.60
C LYS A 399 -30.68 -4.03 -36.76
N LYS A 400 -29.59 -4.38 -37.44
CA LYS A 400 -28.28 -4.67 -36.86
C LYS A 400 -27.39 -3.43 -36.91
N HIS A 401 -26.90 -3.01 -35.74
CA HIS A 401 -26.12 -1.79 -35.57
C HIS A 401 -24.69 -2.16 -35.15
N LEU A 402 -23.69 -1.66 -35.85
CA LEU A 402 -22.30 -1.74 -35.43
C LEU A 402 -21.99 -0.60 -34.43
N LEU A 403 -21.43 -0.96 -33.28
CA LEU A 403 -20.86 -0.06 -32.29
C LEU A 403 -19.37 -0.39 -32.13
N ARG A 404 -18.52 0.64 -32.15
CA ARG A 404 -17.06 0.51 -32.19
C ARG A 404 -16.47 0.97 -30.85
N PHE A 405 -16.37 0.05 -29.89
CA PHE A 405 -15.95 0.37 -28.53
C PHE A 405 -14.44 0.59 -28.45
N ILE A 406 -14.02 1.60 -27.69
CA ILE A 406 -12.61 1.98 -27.46
C ILE A 406 -12.48 2.35 -25.98
N ASN A 407 -11.52 1.79 -25.24
CA ASN A 407 -11.24 2.22 -23.87
C ASN A 407 -9.99 3.12 -23.84
N THR A 408 -10.18 4.42 -23.55
CA THR A 408 -9.14 5.46 -23.61
C THR A 408 -8.78 6.01 -22.23
N SER A 409 -9.04 5.21 -21.19
CA SER A 409 -8.85 5.56 -19.77
C SER A 409 -7.37 5.77 -19.38
N MET A 410 -7.13 6.40 -18.23
CA MET A 410 -5.80 6.42 -17.60
C MET A 410 -5.52 5.17 -16.76
N ASP A 411 -6.54 4.60 -16.12
CA ASP A 411 -6.37 3.55 -15.09
C ASP A 411 -7.46 2.45 -15.12
N MET A 412 -8.52 2.63 -15.90
CA MET A 412 -9.73 1.80 -15.79
C MET A 412 -9.93 0.75 -16.87
N MET A 413 -10.08 -0.50 -16.42
CA MET A 413 -10.68 -1.59 -17.19
C MET A 413 -12.20 -1.64 -16.98
N PHE A 414 -12.94 -1.81 -18.07
CA PHE A 414 -14.41 -1.81 -18.05
C PHE A 414 -15.03 -3.13 -18.52
N LYS A 415 -16.25 -3.37 -18.07
CA LYS A 415 -17.19 -4.40 -18.52
C LYS A 415 -18.39 -3.69 -19.16
N ILE A 416 -18.51 -3.73 -20.48
CA ILE A 416 -19.58 -3.03 -21.19
C ILE A 416 -20.82 -3.94 -21.30
N GLN A 417 -21.98 -3.40 -20.93
CA GLN A 417 -23.29 -4.05 -21.10
C GLN A 417 -24.29 -3.07 -21.72
N ILE A 418 -25.24 -3.60 -22.49
CA ILE A 418 -26.45 -2.88 -22.91
C ILE A 418 -27.64 -3.63 -22.32
N ASP A 419 -28.42 -2.98 -21.46
CA ASP A 419 -29.51 -3.62 -20.72
C ASP A 419 -30.48 -4.33 -21.68
N GLY A 420 -30.73 -5.63 -21.45
CA GLY A 420 -31.62 -6.46 -22.27
C GLY A 420 -31.10 -6.86 -23.67
N HIS A 421 -29.87 -6.50 -24.05
CA HIS A 421 -29.31 -6.83 -25.37
C HIS A 421 -28.10 -7.78 -25.25
N LYS A 422 -27.77 -8.47 -26.34
CA LYS A 422 -26.52 -9.21 -26.50
C LYS A 422 -25.59 -8.52 -27.49
N LEU A 423 -24.30 -8.75 -27.32
CA LEU A 423 -23.22 -8.13 -28.07
C LEU A 423 -22.57 -9.19 -28.97
N GLN A 424 -22.63 -9.02 -30.30
CA GLN A 424 -21.92 -9.90 -31.24
C GLN A 424 -20.54 -9.30 -31.53
N VAL A 425 -19.47 -9.84 -30.95
CA VAL A 425 -18.10 -9.39 -31.22
C VAL A 425 -17.69 -9.86 -32.62
N ILE A 426 -17.09 -8.96 -33.41
CA ILE A 426 -16.65 -9.23 -34.80
C ILE A 426 -15.18 -8.84 -35.07
N SER A 427 -14.58 -7.99 -34.23
CA SER A 427 -13.16 -7.61 -34.27
C SER A 427 -12.67 -7.33 -32.86
N ASN A 428 -11.42 -7.64 -32.58
CA ASN A 428 -10.67 -7.09 -31.45
C ASN A 428 -9.54 -6.24 -32.00
N ASP A 429 -9.34 -5.04 -31.46
CA ASP A 429 -8.34 -4.09 -31.94
C ASP A 429 -8.47 -3.89 -33.48
N PHE A 430 -7.41 -4.03 -34.28
CA PHE A 430 -7.50 -4.02 -35.75
C PHE A 430 -7.67 -5.42 -36.40
N VAL A 431 -7.93 -6.48 -35.62
CA VAL A 431 -7.99 -7.87 -36.10
C VAL A 431 -9.42 -8.42 -36.12
N PRO A 432 -10.01 -8.67 -37.31
CA PRO A 432 -11.31 -9.31 -37.42
C PRO A 432 -11.29 -10.75 -36.92
N VAL A 433 -12.32 -11.14 -36.16
CA VAL A 433 -12.47 -12.48 -35.56
C VAL A 433 -13.75 -13.18 -36.01
N GLN A 434 -13.77 -14.50 -35.83
CA GLN A 434 -14.95 -15.34 -35.99
C GLN A 434 -16.09 -14.82 -35.10
N PRO A 435 -17.29 -14.47 -35.63
CA PRO A 435 -18.31 -13.79 -34.83
C PRO A 435 -18.89 -14.63 -33.69
N PHE A 436 -18.83 -14.14 -32.45
CA PHE A 436 -19.40 -14.80 -31.27
C PHE A 436 -20.24 -13.84 -30.40
N MET A 437 -21.11 -14.41 -29.56
CA MET A 437 -22.08 -13.66 -28.75
C MET A 437 -21.65 -13.61 -27.28
N VAL A 438 -21.59 -12.40 -26.71
CA VAL A 438 -21.42 -12.18 -25.27
C VAL A 438 -22.59 -11.38 -24.69
N ASN A 439 -22.80 -11.52 -23.37
CA ASN A 439 -23.70 -10.64 -22.61
C ASN A 439 -22.97 -9.39 -22.07
N GLU A 440 -21.64 -9.47 -22.00
CA GLU A 440 -20.73 -8.49 -21.39
C GLU A 440 -19.42 -8.46 -22.17
N LEU A 441 -18.94 -7.28 -22.52
CA LEU A 441 -17.68 -7.06 -23.23
C LEU A 441 -16.60 -6.62 -22.25
N SER A 442 -15.57 -7.43 -22.04
CA SER A 442 -14.40 -7.06 -21.23
C SER A 442 -13.42 -6.24 -22.07
N ILE A 443 -13.06 -5.03 -21.63
CA ILE A 443 -12.20 -4.11 -22.40
C ILE A 443 -11.14 -3.44 -21.52
N GLY A 444 -9.88 -3.86 -21.69
CA GLY A 444 -8.70 -3.24 -21.10
C GLY A 444 -8.38 -1.87 -21.72
N ILE A 445 -7.51 -1.09 -21.10
CA ILE A 445 -7.11 0.23 -21.63
C ILE A 445 -6.38 0.06 -22.96
N GLY A 446 -6.65 0.90 -23.95
CA GLY A 446 -6.11 0.81 -25.31
C GLY A 446 -6.84 -0.17 -26.23
N GLN A 447 -7.52 -1.17 -25.67
CA GLN A 447 -8.28 -2.14 -26.46
C GLN A 447 -9.49 -1.54 -27.16
N ARG A 448 -9.83 -2.14 -28.30
CA ARG A 448 -11.05 -1.88 -29.07
C ARG A 448 -11.79 -3.17 -29.34
N TYR A 449 -13.11 -3.07 -29.50
CA TYR A 449 -13.89 -4.15 -30.07
C TYR A 449 -14.99 -3.61 -30.97
N GLU A 450 -15.14 -4.24 -32.13
CA GLU A 450 -16.28 -4.01 -33.01
C GLU A 450 -17.40 -4.99 -32.65
N VAL A 451 -18.58 -4.44 -32.40
CA VAL A 451 -19.71 -5.18 -31.84
C VAL A 451 -20.99 -4.88 -32.63
N ILE A 452 -21.62 -5.92 -33.18
CA ILE A 452 -22.96 -5.81 -33.76
C ILE A 452 -24.00 -6.04 -32.67
N VAL A 453 -24.99 -5.16 -32.59
CA VAL A 453 -26.15 -5.25 -31.70
C VAL A 453 -27.43 -5.23 -32.52
N GLU A 454 -28.25 -6.27 -32.35
CA GLU A 454 -29.54 -6.39 -33.02
C GLU A 454 -30.64 -5.71 -32.19
N ALA A 455 -31.37 -4.78 -32.79
CA ALA A 455 -32.42 -4.02 -32.11
C ALA A 455 -33.75 -4.80 -32.04
N ASN A 456 -33.73 -5.95 -31.38
CA ASN A 456 -34.85 -6.89 -31.31
C ASN A 456 -35.77 -6.73 -30.08
N GLN A 457 -35.48 -5.78 -29.18
CA GLN A 457 -36.24 -5.55 -27.95
C GLN A 457 -37.52 -4.71 -28.17
N ALA A 458 -38.18 -4.33 -27.07
CA ALA A 458 -39.32 -3.39 -27.12
C ALA A 458 -38.88 -1.98 -27.54
N VAL A 459 -39.79 -1.16 -28.04
CA VAL A 459 -39.50 0.26 -28.34
C VAL A 459 -39.46 1.03 -27.02
N ALA A 460 -38.26 1.17 -26.47
CA ALA A 460 -38.00 1.80 -25.18
C ALA A 460 -36.58 2.41 -25.15
N ASN A 461 -36.23 3.01 -24.02
CA ASN A 461 -34.86 3.41 -23.70
C ASN A 461 -34.20 2.32 -22.84
N TYR A 462 -32.93 2.05 -23.07
CA TYR A 462 -32.11 1.06 -22.36
C TYR A 462 -30.77 1.69 -21.96
N TYR A 463 -30.18 1.29 -20.84
CA TYR A 463 -28.84 1.79 -20.47
C TYR A 463 -27.75 1.14 -21.33
N LEU A 464 -26.78 1.95 -21.77
CA LEU A 464 -25.44 1.49 -22.13
C LEU A 464 -24.53 1.81 -20.94
N ARG A 465 -23.95 0.77 -20.34
CA ARG A 465 -23.15 0.85 -19.11
C ARG A 465 -21.70 0.52 -19.39
N ALA A 466 -20.79 1.29 -18.79
CA ALA A 466 -19.42 0.84 -18.58
C ALA A 466 -19.28 0.54 -17.08
N LEU A 467 -19.30 -0.75 -16.73
CA LEU A 467 -19.20 -1.21 -15.35
C LEU A 467 -17.72 -1.41 -14.99
N VAL A 468 -17.28 -0.94 -13.83
CA VAL A 468 -15.84 -0.96 -13.47
C VAL A 468 -15.41 -2.35 -13.02
N ALA A 469 -14.28 -2.84 -13.55
CA ALA A 469 -13.66 -4.08 -13.10
C ALA A 469 -12.95 -3.85 -11.75
N LYS A 470 -13.65 -4.16 -10.66
CA LYS A 470 -13.29 -3.76 -9.29
C LYS A 470 -12.07 -4.44 -8.70
N ASP A 471 -11.53 -5.48 -9.33
CA ASP A 471 -10.34 -6.19 -8.85
C ASP A 471 -9.04 -5.42 -9.13
N CYS A 472 -9.07 -4.40 -10.00
CA CYS A 472 -7.91 -3.56 -10.33
C CYS A 472 -8.16 -2.04 -10.23
N ALA A 473 -9.39 -1.56 -10.45
CA ALA A 473 -9.69 -0.13 -10.50
C ALA A 473 -10.85 0.29 -9.57
N GLN A 474 -10.85 1.56 -9.14
CA GLN A 474 -11.89 2.13 -8.27
C GLN A 474 -12.47 3.42 -8.87
N ASN A 475 -13.80 3.50 -9.00
CA ASN A 475 -14.51 4.71 -9.44
C ASN A 475 -15.67 5.00 -8.49
N LEU A 476 -15.99 6.27 -8.30
CA LEU A 476 -17.22 6.69 -7.60
C LEU A 476 -18.48 6.40 -8.44
N ASN A 477 -18.37 6.37 -9.77
CA ASN A 477 -19.39 5.81 -10.67
C ASN A 477 -18.96 4.43 -11.17
N ASP A 478 -19.53 3.37 -10.60
CA ASP A 478 -19.21 1.99 -10.99
C ASP A 478 -20.08 1.42 -12.12
N GLY A 479 -20.96 2.24 -12.73
CA GLY A 479 -21.88 1.86 -13.80
C GLY A 479 -23.18 1.16 -13.35
N THR A 480 -23.34 0.87 -12.05
CA THR A 480 -24.54 0.18 -11.53
C THR A 480 -25.72 1.13 -11.34
N GLY A 481 -25.45 2.41 -11.05
CA GLY A 481 -26.45 3.46 -10.84
C GLY A 481 -27.18 3.91 -12.12
N THR A 482 -27.71 5.13 -12.10
CA THR A 482 -28.39 5.73 -13.26
C THR A 482 -27.44 6.52 -14.17
N ALA A 483 -26.22 6.83 -13.71
CA ALA A 483 -25.23 7.68 -14.38
C ALA A 483 -24.51 6.97 -15.55
N ASN A 484 -25.28 6.58 -16.58
CA ASN A 484 -24.78 5.85 -17.76
C ASN A 484 -25.24 6.49 -19.09
N GLY A 485 -24.81 5.91 -20.21
CA GLY A 485 -25.33 6.24 -21.55
C GLY A 485 -26.68 5.60 -21.85
N VAL A 486 -27.29 5.97 -22.99
CA VAL A 486 -28.65 5.51 -23.36
C VAL A 486 -28.70 5.00 -24.80
N ILE A 487 -29.19 3.77 -24.98
CA ILE A 487 -29.71 3.28 -26.26
C ILE A 487 -31.20 3.61 -26.30
N SER A 488 -31.61 4.45 -27.26
CA SER A 488 -33.02 4.85 -27.44
C SER A 488 -33.55 4.25 -28.73
N TYR A 489 -34.65 3.49 -28.67
CA TYR A 489 -35.29 3.00 -29.88
C TYR A 489 -36.03 4.15 -30.59
N GLN A 490 -35.98 4.19 -31.92
CA GLN A 490 -36.74 5.17 -32.69
C GLN A 490 -38.25 5.04 -32.39
N GLY A 491 -38.85 6.13 -31.90
CA GLY A 491 -40.24 6.16 -31.43
C GLY A 491 -40.42 5.91 -29.92
N ALA A 492 -39.34 5.69 -29.15
CA ALA A 492 -39.41 5.69 -27.68
C ALA A 492 -39.71 7.10 -27.13
N GLY A 493 -40.46 7.15 -26.03
CA GLY A 493 -40.72 8.39 -25.31
C GLY A 493 -39.57 8.83 -24.40
N SER A 494 -39.72 9.97 -23.72
CA SER A 494 -38.74 10.52 -22.76
C SER A 494 -38.74 9.82 -21.39
N SER A 495 -39.16 8.55 -21.32
CA SER A 495 -39.15 7.76 -20.08
C SER A 495 -37.73 7.37 -19.67
N LEU A 496 -37.47 7.25 -18.36
CA LEU A 496 -36.20 6.72 -17.86
C LEU A 496 -35.90 5.33 -18.47
N PRO A 497 -34.62 5.00 -18.74
CA PRO A 497 -34.28 3.73 -19.35
C PRO A 497 -34.65 2.53 -18.49
N LEU A 498 -35.08 1.44 -19.13
CA LEU A 498 -35.33 0.16 -18.50
C LEU A 498 -34.02 -0.40 -17.94
N SER A 499 -34.02 -0.69 -16.64
CA SER A 499 -32.86 -1.28 -15.95
C SER A 499 -33.00 -2.80 -15.90
N ASN A 500 -32.10 -3.50 -16.59
CA ASN A 500 -31.94 -4.96 -16.55
C ASN A 500 -30.46 -5.33 -16.43
N LEU A 501 -29.78 -4.70 -15.46
CA LEU A 501 -28.39 -4.92 -15.12
C LEU A 501 -28.14 -6.38 -14.70
N THR A 502 -27.22 -7.05 -15.39
CA THR A 502 -26.63 -8.30 -14.89
C THR A 502 -25.38 -7.92 -14.10
N VAL A 503 -25.25 -8.39 -12.86
CA VAL A 503 -24.07 -8.04 -12.04
C VAL A 503 -22.80 -8.58 -12.74
N PRO A 504 -21.82 -7.72 -13.06
CA PRO A 504 -20.66 -8.08 -13.87
C PRO A 504 -19.65 -8.91 -13.08
N SER A 505 -18.69 -9.51 -13.77
CA SER A 505 -17.48 -10.00 -13.10
C SER A 505 -16.60 -8.83 -12.67
N THR A 506 -16.05 -8.86 -11.44
CA THR A 506 -15.08 -7.86 -10.98
C THR A 506 -13.69 -8.05 -11.60
N SER A 507 -13.44 -9.21 -12.23
CA SER A 507 -12.14 -9.66 -12.72
C SER A 507 -11.57 -8.79 -13.84
N CYS A 508 -10.32 -8.37 -13.68
CA CYS A 508 -9.58 -7.60 -14.68
C CYS A 508 -8.80 -8.53 -15.64
N VAL A 509 -9.57 -9.28 -16.43
CA VAL A 509 -9.08 -10.18 -17.49
C VAL A 509 -9.84 -9.93 -18.79
N ASP A 510 -9.18 -10.21 -19.92
CA ASP A 510 -9.77 -10.07 -21.25
C ASP A 510 -10.95 -11.03 -21.50
N ILE A 511 -11.61 -10.86 -22.65
CA ILE A 511 -12.39 -11.98 -23.21
C ILE A 511 -11.43 -13.14 -23.47
N ASN A 512 -11.86 -14.35 -23.14
CA ASN A 512 -11.08 -15.57 -23.30
C ASN A 512 -10.53 -15.70 -24.74
N ALA A 513 -9.20 -15.76 -24.87
CA ALA A 513 -8.50 -15.84 -26.15
C ALA A 513 -9.03 -16.96 -27.07
N THR A 514 -9.49 -18.08 -26.51
CA THR A 514 -10.08 -19.19 -27.31
C THR A 514 -11.39 -18.83 -28.02
N SER A 515 -11.99 -17.67 -27.72
CA SER A 515 -13.12 -17.09 -28.46
C SER A 515 -12.68 -16.03 -29.48
N LEU A 516 -11.53 -15.39 -29.27
CA LEU A 516 -10.96 -14.35 -30.14
C LEU A 516 -10.08 -15.00 -31.23
N ILE A 517 -10.72 -15.77 -32.12
CA ILE A 517 -10.07 -16.50 -33.22
C ILE A 517 -10.03 -15.61 -34.47
N PRO A 518 -8.84 -15.18 -34.98
CA PRO A 518 -8.74 -14.36 -36.18
C PRO A 518 -9.35 -15.03 -37.42
N ILE A 519 -9.96 -14.23 -38.31
CA ILE A 519 -10.42 -14.72 -39.64
C ILE A 519 -9.21 -15.09 -40.50
N VAL A 520 -8.23 -14.18 -40.59
CA VAL A 520 -6.96 -14.43 -41.28
C VAL A 520 -6.06 -15.23 -40.34
N ALA A 521 -6.13 -16.55 -40.51
CA ALA A 521 -5.38 -17.50 -39.71
C ALA A 521 -3.87 -17.44 -39.99
N GLU A 522 -3.06 -17.31 -38.93
CA GLU A 522 -1.60 -17.42 -38.99
C GLU A 522 -1.12 -18.24 -37.78
N SER A 523 -0.34 -19.28 -38.04
CA SER A 523 0.27 -20.12 -37.00
C SER A 523 1.70 -19.66 -36.71
N VAL A 524 2.05 -19.67 -35.43
CA VAL A 524 3.37 -19.30 -34.92
C VAL A 524 4.23 -20.55 -34.83
N ASP A 525 5.42 -20.58 -35.43
CA ASP A 525 6.31 -21.75 -35.35
C ASP A 525 6.88 -21.89 -33.91
N PRO A 526 6.56 -22.96 -33.15
CA PRO A 526 7.09 -23.14 -31.79
C PRO A 526 8.58 -23.52 -31.75
N THR A 527 9.24 -23.71 -32.91
CA THR A 527 10.60 -24.25 -33.00
C THR A 527 11.63 -23.36 -32.29
N GLY A 528 12.14 -23.87 -31.17
CA GLY A 528 13.13 -23.18 -30.33
C GLY A 528 12.54 -22.24 -29.29
N PHE A 529 11.20 -22.17 -29.10
CA PHE A 529 10.57 -21.35 -28.06
C PHE A 529 11.28 -21.47 -26.70
N ALA A 530 11.42 -22.71 -26.21
CA ALA A 530 11.98 -23.02 -24.89
C ALA A 530 13.48 -22.69 -24.73
N GLU A 531 14.17 -22.35 -25.82
CA GLU A 531 15.59 -21.96 -25.85
C GLU A 531 15.79 -20.46 -26.12
N LYS A 532 14.74 -19.75 -26.57
CA LYS A 532 14.84 -18.41 -27.18
C LYS A 532 13.86 -17.36 -26.63
N PHE A 533 12.95 -17.70 -25.73
CA PHE A 533 12.04 -16.70 -25.17
C PHE A 533 12.79 -15.69 -24.29
N GLY A 534 12.51 -14.40 -24.50
CA GLY A 534 12.91 -13.35 -23.58
C GLY A 534 11.99 -13.35 -22.35
N SER A 535 12.57 -13.21 -21.16
CA SER A 535 11.82 -13.06 -19.92
C SER A 535 11.76 -11.59 -19.53
N LEU A 536 10.56 -11.07 -19.27
CA LEU A 536 10.31 -9.69 -18.92
C LEU A 536 9.57 -9.63 -17.56
N PRO A 537 10.30 -9.80 -16.43
CA PRO A 537 9.70 -9.70 -15.10
C PRO A 537 9.32 -8.25 -14.78
N VAL A 538 8.06 -8.05 -14.37
CA VAL A 538 7.50 -6.81 -13.85
C VAL A 538 7.70 -6.76 -12.33
N SER A 539 8.20 -5.63 -11.84
CA SER A 539 8.27 -5.31 -10.41
C SER A 539 8.04 -3.82 -10.16
N ILE A 540 7.74 -3.46 -8.91
CA ILE A 540 7.56 -2.09 -8.46
C ILE A 540 8.52 -1.81 -7.30
N GLN A 541 9.12 -0.63 -7.27
CA GLN A 541 9.93 -0.16 -6.14
C GLN A 541 9.49 1.24 -5.73
N ARG A 542 9.77 1.64 -4.49
CA ARG A 542 9.54 3.00 -4.02
C ARG A 542 10.88 3.70 -3.83
N VAL A 543 11.12 4.75 -4.62
CA VAL A 543 12.41 5.40 -4.80
C VAL A 543 12.36 6.82 -4.22
N ALA A 544 13.38 7.18 -3.46
CA ALA A 544 13.53 8.52 -2.90
C ALA A 544 14.15 9.46 -3.93
N LEU A 545 13.47 10.57 -4.23
CA LEU A 545 13.96 11.64 -5.08
C LEU A 545 14.92 12.55 -4.32
N GLN A 546 15.79 13.27 -5.05
CA GLN A 546 16.54 14.38 -4.47
C GLN A 546 15.53 15.44 -3.97
N GLY A 547 15.57 15.72 -2.67
CA GLY A 547 14.54 16.50 -1.95
C GLY A 547 13.79 15.71 -0.86
N GLY A 548 13.84 14.37 -0.89
CA GLY A 548 13.27 13.50 0.16
C GLY A 548 11.82 13.04 -0.09
N ASP A 549 11.21 13.51 -1.18
CA ASP A 549 9.98 12.93 -1.71
C ASP A 549 10.20 11.46 -2.11
N ASN A 550 9.16 10.63 -2.05
CA ASN A 550 9.22 9.23 -2.45
C ASN A 550 8.17 8.96 -3.53
N VAL A 551 8.62 8.42 -4.66
CA VAL A 551 7.75 8.01 -5.77
C VAL A 551 7.78 6.50 -5.96
N PHE A 552 6.72 5.95 -6.54
CA PHE A 552 6.76 4.62 -7.13
C PHE A 552 7.43 4.68 -8.51
N LEU A 553 8.20 3.66 -8.83
CA LEU A 553 8.68 3.37 -10.17
C LEU A 553 8.43 1.89 -10.46
N TRP A 554 7.97 1.61 -11.67
CA TRP A 554 7.85 0.26 -12.18
C TRP A 554 9.07 -0.09 -13.00
N TYR A 555 9.44 -1.36 -12.95
CA TYR A 555 10.61 -1.93 -13.58
C TYR A 555 10.17 -3.13 -14.40
N LEU A 556 10.48 -3.10 -15.69
CA LEU A 556 10.35 -4.22 -16.60
C LEU A 556 11.76 -4.78 -16.82
N ASN A 557 11.95 -6.09 -16.65
CA ASN A 557 13.28 -6.73 -16.72
C ASN A 557 14.36 -6.06 -15.83
N GLY A 558 13.94 -5.48 -14.70
CA GLY A 558 14.84 -4.78 -13.77
C GLY A 558 15.19 -3.33 -14.15
N ILE A 559 14.69 -2.81 -15.27
CA ILE A 559 14.90 -1.42 -15.72
C ILE A 559 13.56 -0.65 -15.67
N SER A 560 13.57 0.54 -15.06
CA SER A 560 12.48 1.51 -15.15
C SER A 560 12.84 2.49 -16.27
N GLN A 561 12.01 2.58 -17.31
CA GLN A 561 12.40 3.31 -18.51
C GLN A 561 12.35 4.83 -18.30
N ASN A 562 13.43 5.51 -18.68
CA ASN A 562 13.52 6.96 -18.77
C ASN A 562 14.01 7.33 -20.18
N ILE A 563 13.21 8.10 -20.91
CA ILE A 563 13.46 8.43 -22.33
C ILE A 563 13.88 9.90 -22.48
N ASP A 564 14.82 10.12 -23.40
CA ASP A 564 15.38 11.43 -23.69
C ASP A 564 14.60 12.09 -24.83
N TRP A 565 13.64 12.96 -24.47
CA TRP A 565 12.85 13.73 -25.43
C TRP A 565 13.68 14.61 -26.38
N ALA A 566 14.92 14.94 -26.03
CA ALA A 566 15.79 15.75 -26.87
C ALA A 566 16.62 14.91 -27.86
N HIS A 567 16.86 13.62 -27.59
CA HIS A 567 17.70 12.74 -28.44
C HIS A 567 17.03 11.37 -28.70
N PRO A 568 16.04 11.29 -29.62
CA PRO A 568 15.25 10.08 -29.84
C PRO A 568 16.08 8.90 -30.35
N THR A 569 15.73 7.68 -29.92
CA THR A 569 16.41 6.44 -30.31
C THR A 569 16.60 6.29 -31.82
N ILE A 570 15.60 6.67 -32.63
CA ILE A 570 15.68 6.55 -34.09
C ILE A 570 16.72 7.49 -34.73
N GLU A 571 16.98 8.68 -34.16
CA GLU A 571 18.04 9.59 -34.63
C GLU A 571 19.41 8.90 -34.51
N GLN A 572 19.66 8.33 -33.34
CA GLN A 572 20.93 7.68 -33.00
C GLN A 572 21.12 6.36 -33.79
N ALA A 573 20.06 5.55 -33.93
CA ALA A 573 20.09 4.31 -34.71
C ALA A 573 20.32 4.56 -36.21
N VAL A 574 19.66 5.57 -36.80
CA VAL A 574 19.86 5.97 -38.21
C VAL A 574 21.28 6.52 -38.44
N ALA A 575 21.90 7.13 -37.43
CA ALA A 575 23.31 7.51 -37.47
C ALA A 575 24.30 6.33 -37.31
N GLY A 576 23.81 5.09 -37.20
CA GLY A 576 24.62 3.88 -37.04
C GLY A 576 25.21 3.68 -35.63
N ASN A 577 24.81 4.51 -34.67
CA ASN A 577 25.24 4.40 -33.28
C ASN A 577 24.20 3.58 -32.49
N LEU A 578 24.57 2.35 -32.12
CA LEU A 578 23.69 1.41 -31.41
C LEU A 578 24.01 1.31 -29.91
N THR A 579 24.72 2.29 -29.34
CA THR A 579 25.12 2.31 -27.91
C THR A 579 24.25 3.28 -27.12
N PHE A 580 23.18 2.77 -26.54
CA PHE A 580 22.18 3.55 -25.78
C PHE A 580 22.49 3.56 -24.28
N ASP A 581 21.99 4.57 -23.58
CA ASP A 581 21.94 4.57 -22.11
C ASP A 581 20.99 3.46 -21.61
N GLU A 582 21.34 2.81 -20.50
CA GLU A 582 20.59 1.67 -19.94
C GLU A 582 19.14 2.05 -19.58
N ALA A 583 18.91 3.26 -19.08
CA ALA A 583 17.57 3.72 -18.70
C ALA A 583 16.64 3.89 -19.91
N ARG A 584 17.16 3.99 -21.14
CA ARG A 584 16.34 3.98 -22.36
C ARG A 584 15.72 2.59 -22.63
N HIS A 585 16.20 1.54 -21.97
CA HIS A 585 15.68 0.17 -22.03
C HIS A 585 15.49 -0.37 -23.47
N VAL A 586 16.58 -0.35 -24.26
CA VAL A 586 16.58 -0.76 -25.67
C VAL A 586 16.91 -2.24 -25.81
N VAL A 587 15.97 -3.03 -26.34
CA VAL A 587 16.17 -4.45 -26.67
C VAL A 587 16.36 -4.57 -28.19
N THR A 588 17.56 -4.93 -28.65
CA THR A 588 17.86 -4.99 -30.09
C THR A 588 17.55 -6.37 -30.68
N LEU A 589 16.80 -6.41 -31.78
CA LEU A 589 16.41 -7.64 -32.49
C LEU A 589 16.98 -7.62 -33.91
N THR A 590 18.01 -8.42 -34.19
CA THR A 590 18.76 -8.35 -35.46
C THR A 590 18.13 -9.11 -36.62
N ASP A 591 17.48 -10.24 -36.33
CA ASP A 591 17.20 -11.26 -37.33
C ASP A 591 15.92 -10.93 -38.12
N PRO A 592 15.92 -11.03 -39.47
CA PRO A 592 14.79 -10.58 -40.28
C PRO A 592 13.68 -11.63 -40.45
N ASN A 593 12.43 -11.20 -40.21
CA ASN A 593 11.18 -11.93 -40.41
C ASN A 593 11.02 -13.21 -39.56
N VAL A 594 11.67 -13.28 -38.40
CA VAL A 594 11.57 -14.41 -37.46
C VAL A 594 10.54 -14.11 -36.36
N TRP A 595 9.91 -15.15 -35.82
CA TRP A 595 9.12 -15.03 -34.59
C TRP A 595 10.05 -14.84 -33.38
N THR A 596 9.76 -13.82 -32.57
CA THR A 596 10.37 -13.61 -31.25
C THR A 596 9.31 -13.83 -30.17
N PHE A 597 9.74 -14.32 -29.00
CA PHE A 597 8.85 -14.78 -27.94
C PHE A 597 9.16 -14.07 -26.64
N TRP A 598 8.13 -13.55 -25.96
CA TRP A 598 8.29 -12.73 -24.76
C TRP A 598 7.35 -13.21 -23.66
N VAL A 599 7.93 -13.73 -22.59
CA VAL A 599 7.23 -14.12 -21.36
C VAL A 599 7.22 -12.91 -20.44
N ILE A 600 6.12 -12.17 -20.44
CA ILE A 600 5.91 -11.06 -19.51
C ILE A 600 5.43 -11.66 -18.19
N GLN A 601 6.21 -11.50 -17.12
CA GLN A 601 5.99 -12.17 -15.84
C GLN A 601 5.61 -11.14 -14.77
N ASN A 602 4.40 -11.25 -14.22
CA ASN A 602 3.90 -10.40 -13.15
C ASN A 602 3.99 -11.13 -11.80
N GLN A 603 4.81 -10.63 -10.88
CA GLN A 603 4.87 -11.14 -9.51
C GLN A 603 3.99 -10.33 -8.53
N PHE A 604 3.24 -9.35 -9.04
CA PHE A 604 2.44 -8.42 -8.25
C PHE A 604 0.94 -8.61 -8.52
N PHE A 605 0.09 -8.13 -7.60
CA PHE A 605 -1.36 -8.38 -7.65
C PHE A 605 -2.14 -7.40 -8.56
N VAL A 606 -1.47 -6.42 -9.15
CA VAL A 606 -2.06 -5.47 -10.11
C VAL A 606 -1.90 -6.05 -11.53
N PRO A 607 -2.96 -6.12 -12.35
CA PRO A 607 -2.85 -6.52 -13.75
C PRO A 607 -2.57 -5.30 -14.64
N HIS A 608 -1.95 -5.52 -15.80
CA HIS A 608 -1.44 -4.46 -16.66
C HIS A 608 -1.90 -4.67 -18.12
N PRO A 609 -2.63 -3.73 -18.76
CA PRO A 609 -2.83 -3.77 -20.20
C PRO A 609 -1.49 -3.52 -20.90
N MET A 610 -0.93 -4.52 -21.58
CA MET A 610 0.36 -4.42 -22.26
C MET A 610 0.13 -4.13 -23.74
N HIS A 611 0.65 -2.99 -24.20
CA HIS A 611 0.60 -2.55 -25.60
C HIS A 611 1.96 -2.74 -26.28
N LEU A 612 1.95 -3.07 -27.57
CA LEU A 612 3.11 -3.08 -28.45
C LEU A 612 2.86 -2.18 -29.67
N HIS A 613 3.79 -1.25 -29.93
CA HIS A 613 3.76 -0.41 -31.11
C HIS A 613 4.22 -1.19 -32.35
N GLY A 614 3.73 -0.80 -33.53
CA GLY A 614 4.24 -1.30 -34.82
C GLY A 614 3.89 -2.75 -35.19
N HIS A 615 3.17 -3.48 -34.33
CA HIS A 615 2.85 -4.90 -34.50
C HIS A 615 1.53 -5.29 -33.82
N ASP A 616 0.71 -6.11 -34.49
CA ASP A 616 -0.22 -7.00 -33.80
C ASP A 616 0.54 -8.27 -33.37
N PHE A 617 0.62 -8.54 -32.06
CA PHE A 617 1.25 -9.76 -31.54
C PHE A 617 0.26 -10.93 -31.43
N ALA A 618 0.79 -12.14 -31.57
CA ALA A 618 0.11 -13.37 -31.20
C ALA A 618 0.16 -13.57 -29.67
N LEU A 619 -1.00 -13.55 -29.03
CA LEU A 619 -1.17 -13.91 -27.62
C LEU A 619 -1.18 -15.44 -27.50
N LEU A 620 -0.02 -16.02 -27.20
CA LEU A 620 0.15 -17.48 -27.13
C LEU A 620 -0.54 -18.07 -25.89
N GLY A 621 -0.49 -17.38 -24.74
CA GLY A 621 -1.19 -17.85 -23.54
C GLY A 621 -1.01 -16.95 -22.32
N GLN A 622 -1.82 -17.23 -21.29
CA GLN A 622 -1.85 -16.52 -20.02
C GLN A 622 -2.08 -17.53 -18.88
N GLY A 623 -1.40 -17.36 -17.74
CA GLY A 623 -1.53 -18.28 -16.60
C GLY A 623 -1.08 -17.65 -15.28
N THR A 624 -1.46 -18.26 -14.16
CA THR A 624 -1.13 -17.75 -12.81
C THR A 624 0.19 -18.32 -12.28
N GLY A 625 0.80 -17.63 -11.31
CA GLY A 625 2.09 -18.01 -10.75
C GLY A 625 3.28 -17.57 -11.60
N THR A 626 4.38 -18.34 -11.53
CA THR A 626 5.60 -18.09 -12.33
C THR A 626 5.62 -19.04 -13.52
N PHE A 627 5.83 -18.51 -14.73
CA PHE A 627 5.90 -19.29 -15.96
C PHE A 627 7.03 -20.31 -15.91
N ASN A 628 6.72 -21.55 -16.27
CA ASN A 628 7.68 -22.65 -16.34
C ASN A 628 7.50 -23.42 -17.65
N ALA A 629 8.42 -23.26 -18.60
CA ALA A 629 8.39 -23.96 -19.89
C ALA A 629 8.45 -25.51 -19.78
N ALA A 630 8.75 -26.09 -18.62
CA ALA A 630 8.66 -27.54 -18.39
C ALA A 630 7.25 -28.04 -18.02
N THR A 631 6.32 -27.15 -17.66
CA THR A 631 4.92 -27.49 -17.27
C THR A 631 3.86 -26.72 -18.05
N ASP A 632 4.19 -25.53 -18.55
CA ASP A 632 3.21 -24.54 -18.99
C ASP A 632 3.08 -24.45 -20.52
N MET A 633 3.95 -25.18 -21.25
CA MET A 633 3.91 -25.27 -22.72
C MET A 633 2.56 -25.74 -23.25
N ASP A 634 1.90 -26.68 -22.58
CA ASP A 634 0.58 -27.22 -22.97
C ASP A 634 -0.57 -26.21 -22.77
N MET A 635 -0.30 -25.05 -22.15
CA MET A 635 -1.24 -23.92 -22.05
C MET A 635 -1.03 -22.85 -23.14
N LEU A 636 -0.04 -23.00 -24.01
CA LEU A 636 0.24 -22.08 -25.11
C LEU A 636 -0.40 -22.56 -26.43
N ASN A 637 -1.19 -21.70 -27.07
CA ASN A 637 -1.67 -21.95 -28.42
C ASN A 637 -0.71 -21.33 -29.46
N PHE A 638 -0.24 -22.17 -30.38
CA PHE A 638 0.58 -21.76 -31.54
C PHE A 638 -0.22 -21.80 -32.86
N GLU A 639 -1.40 -22.41 -32.89
CA GLU A 639 -2.22 -22.60 -34.10
C GLU A 639 -3.37 -21.58 -34.14
N ASN A 640 -3.23 -20.55 -34.98
CA ASN A 640 -4.10 -19.36 -35.03
C ASN A 640 -4.48 -18.79 -33.63
N PRO A 641 -3.49 -18.39 -32.79
CA PRO A 641 -3.74 -17.68 -31.55
C PRO A 641 -4.45 -16.33 -31.79
N THR A 642 -5.03 -15.76 -30.73
CA THR A 642 -5.54 -14.38 -30.77
C THR A 642 -4.41 -13.44 -31.16
N ARG A 643 -4.60 -12.68 -32.24
CA ARG A 643 -3.67 -11.65 -32.71
C ARG A 643 -4.25 -10.26 -32.40
N ARG A 644 -3.45 -9.37 -31.80
CA ARG A 644 -3.85 -8.00 -31.41
C ARG A 644 -2.68 -7.12 -30.93
N ASP A 645 -2.92 -5.82 -30.75
CA ASP A 645 -1.91 -4.88 -30.23
C ASP A 645 -2.01 -4.53 -28.72
N VAL A 646 -3.09 -4.89 -27.99
CA VAL A 646 -3.15 -4.78 -26.50
C VAL A 646 -3.74 -6.01 -25.78
N ALA A 647 -3.02 -6.60 -24.82
CA ALA A 647 -3.51 -7.72 -24.01
C ALA A 647 -3.20 -7.54 -22.51
N MET A 648 -4.08 -8.04 -21.63
CA MET A 648 -3.90 -7.94 -20.18
C MET A 648 -2.85 -8.93 -19.67
N LEU A 649 -1.71 -8.41 -19.19
CA LEU A 649 -0.84 -9.13 -18.26
C LEU A 649 -1.60 -9.32 -16.94
N ILE A 650 -1.99 -10.56 -16.66
CA ILE A 650 -2.84 -10.87 -15.50
C ILE A 650 -2.10 -10.71 -14.17
N ALA A 651 -2.86 -10.48 -13.10
CA ALA A 651 -2.36 -10.34 -11.74
C ALA A 651 -1.74 -11.65 -11.22
N SER A 652 -0.58 -11.56 -10.55
CA SER A 652 0.14 -12.69 -9.94
C SER A 652 0.30 -13.88 -10.90
N GLY A 653 0.72 -13.59 -12.13
CA GLY A 653 0.71 -14.51 -13.25
C GLY A 653 1.62 -14.06 -14.39
N TRP A 654 1.38 -14.56 -15.59
CA TRP A 654 2.22 -14.33 -16.76
C TRP A 654 1.38 -14.21 -18.03
N THR A 655 1.99 -13.66 -19.07
CA THR A 655 1.40 -13.54 -20.40
C THR A 655 2.51 -13.71 -21.44
N VAL A 656 2.33 -14.67 -22.34
CA VAL A 656 3.29 -14.97 -23.41
C VAL A 656 2.77 -14.40 -24.71
N ILE A 657 3.56 -13.50 -25.30
CA ILE A 657 3.30 -12.92 -26.62
C ILE A 657 4.40 -13.34 -27.60
N ALA A 658 4.05 -13.38 -28.89
CA ALA A 658 5.00 -13.52 -29.98
C ALA A 658 4.71 -12.50 -31.08
N PHE A 659 5.74 -11.88 -31.62
CA PHE A 659 5.64 -11.03 -32.81
C PHE A 659 6.80 -11.30 -33.76
N LYS A 660 6.60 -10.93 -35.02
CA LYS A 660 7.50 -11.26 -36.12
C LYS A 660 8.34 -10.03 -36.47
N THR A 661 9.63 -10.20 -36.66
CA THR A 661 10.54 -9.08 -36.98
C THR A 661 10.45 -8.69 -38.46
N ASP A 662 9.28 -8.26 -38.93
CA ASP A 662 9.03 -7.90 -40.32
C ASP A 662 8.95 -6.38 -40.61
N ASN A 663 9.18 -5.52 -39.60
CA ASN A 663 8.95 -4.08 -39.65
C ASN A 663 10.08 -3.25 -38.97
N PRO A 664 11.18 -2.93 -39.67
CA PRO A 664 12.34 -2.24 -39.09
C PRO A 664 12.04 -0.84 -38.51
N GLY A 665 12.44 -0.62 -37.26
CA GLY A 665 12.15 0.60 -36.51
C GLY A 665 12.49 0.48 -35.01
N SER A 666 12.13 1.49 -34.23
CA SER A 666 12.18 1.43 -32.76
C SER A 666 10.75 1.50 -32.21
N TRP A 667 10.30 0.41 -31.58
CA TRP A 667 8.91 0.19 -31.18
C TRP A 667 8.78 0.11 -29.66
N LEU A 668 7.96 0.98 -29.07
CA LEU A 668 7.67 0.94 -27.64
C LEU A 668 6.78 -0.27 -27.29
N MET A 669 7.09 -0.93 -26.18
CA MET A 669 6.21 -1.89 -25.52
C MET A 669 5.99 -1.43 -24.08
N HIS A 670 4.76 -1.20 -23.65
CA HIS A 670 4.47 -0.56 -22.36
C HIS A 670 3.16 -1.00 -21.71
N CYS A 671 3.02 -0.74 -20.41
CA CYS A 671 1.69 -0.77 -19.78
C CYS A 671 0.89 0.47 -20.21
N HIS A 672 -0.35 0.29 -20.67
CA HIS A 672 -1.25 1.39 -21.10
C HIS A 672 -2.01 2.06 -19.94
N ILE A 673 -1.70 1.72 -18.68
CA ILE A 673 -2.08 2.57 -17.55
C ILE A 673 -1.15 3.79 -17.57
N ALA A 674 -1.71 4.99 -17.72
CA ALA A 674 -0.96 6.23 -17.94
C ALA A 674 0.11 6.47 -16.87
N PHE A 675 -0.25 6.21 -15.61
CA PHE A 675 0.65 6.35 -14.47
C PHE A 675 1.79 5.34 -14.53
N HIS A 676 1.50 4.05 -14.78
CA HIS A 676 2.52 3.01 -14.88
C HIS A 676 3.50 3.25 -16.05
N ALA A 677 3.03 3.86 -17.15
CA ALA A 677 3.91 4.29 -18.25
C ALA A 677 4.83 5.46 -17.82
N GLY A 678 4.30 6.46 -17.13
CA GLY A 678 5.10 7.57 -16.57
C GLY A 678 6.09 7.13 -15.49
N GLU A 679 5.72 6.12 -14.71
CA GLU A 679 6.52 5.43 -13.70
C GLU A 679 7.50 4.40 -14.32
N GLY A 680 7.59 4.29 -15.65
CA GLY A 680 8.63 3.54 -16.36
C GLY A 680 8.36 2.06 -16.67
N LEU A 681 7.11 1.58 -16.63
CA LEU A 681 6.72 0.20 -16.99
C LEU A 681 6.72 -0.01 -18.52
N SER A 682 7.90 0.05 -19.12
CA SER A 682 8.08 -0.02 -20.57
C SER A 682 9.49 -0.45 -20.99
N LEU A 683 9.61 -0.82 -22.26
CA LEU A 683 10.86 -1.03 -22.99
C LEU A 683 10.69 -0.58 -24.44
N GLN A 684 11.76 -0.56 -25.22
CA GLN A 684 11.66 -0.39 -26.67
C GLN A 684 12.43 -1.48 -27.43
N PHE A 685 11.76 -2.13 -28.39
CA PHE A 685 12.39 -3.04 -29.32
C PHE A 685 13.03 -2.24 -30.46
N LEU A 686 14.36 -2.25 -30.55
CA LEU A 686 15.07 -1.76 -31.74
C LEU A 686 15.17 -2.89 -32.75
N GLU A 687 14.19 -2.93 -33.64
CA GLU A 687 14.02 -3.98 -34.62
C GLU A 687 14.84 -3.71 -35.88
N ARG A 688 15.69 -4.68 -36.23
CA ARG A 688 16.48 -4.77 -37.47
C ARG A 688 17.15 -3.45 -37.82
N PRO A 689 18.03 -2.91 -36.95
CA PRO A 689 18.65 -1.60 -37.15
C PRO A 689 19.40 -1.45 -38.49
N ALA A 690 19.90 -2.56 -39.06
CA ALA A 690 20.54 -2.57 -40.38
C ALA A 690 19.56 -2.46 -41.57
N ASP A 691 18.29 -2.83 -41.39
CA ASP A 691 17.24 -2.77 -42.40
C ASP A 691 16.37 -1.49 -42.29
N ILE A 692 16.67 -0.60 -41.34
CA ILE A 692 15.97 0.67 -41.16
C ILE A 692 16.03 1.45 -42.49
N PRO A 693 14.87 1.75 -43.14
CA PRO A 693 14.86 2.25 -44.50
C PRO A 693 15.68 3.53 -44.67
N ALA A 694 16.57 3.59 -45.66
CA ALA A 694 17.43 4.77 -45.90
C ALA A 694 16.65 6.09 -46.10
N LYS A 695 15.36 6.02 -46.50
CA LYS A 695 14.45 7.17 -46.51
C LYS A 695 14.26 7.82 -45.12
N TYR A 696 14.42 7.08 -44.02
CA TYR A 696 14.42 7.64 -42.66
C TYR A 696 15.62 8.56 -42.44
N SER A 697 16.79 8.33 -43.04
CA SER A 697 17.90 9.32 -43.01
C SER A 697 17.47 10.63 -43.68
N GLY A 698 16.71 10.56 -44.79
CA GLY A 698 16.09 11.72 -45.43
C GLY A 698 14.90 12.34 -44.66
N LEU A 699 14.27 11.63 -43.72
CA LEU A 699 13.27 12.19 -42.80
C LEU A 699 13.95 12.82 -41.59
N VAL A 700 14.81 12.07 -40.89
CA VAL A 700 15.57 12.46 -39.69
C VAL A 700 16.47 13.67 -39.96
N HIS A 701 17.21 13.70 -41.08
CA HIS A 701 17.98 14.88 -41.49
C HIS A 701 17.18 15.84 -42.41
N GLY A 702 15.91 15.53 -42.66
CA GLY A 702 15.02 16.35 -43.49
C GLY A 702 14.56 17.60 -42.74
N GLN A 703 14.38 18.70 -43.47
CA GLN A 703 14.07 20.01 -42.89
C GLN A 703 12.90 19.98 -41.88
N PRO A 704 11.73 19.33 -42.11
CA PRO A 704 10.63 19.36 -41.14
C PRO A 704 10.92 18.68 -39.79
N PHE A 705 11.80 17.67 -39.79
CA PHE A 705 12.23 16.97 -38.58
C PHE A 705 13.32 17.77 -37.87
N GLN A 706 14.29 18.29 -38.63
CA GLN A 706 15.33 19.19 -38.12
C GLN A 706 14.78 20.53 -37.60
N ASP A 707 13.71 21.06 -38.20
CA ASP A 707 12.97 22.24 -37.71
C ASP A 707 12.34 21.95 -36.35
N ASN A 708 11.69 20.79 -36.18
CA ASN A 708 11.12 20.39 -34.90
C ASN A 708 12.20 20.09 -33.84
N PHE A 709 13.34 19.52 -34.23
CA PHE A 709 14.48 19.32 -33.35
C PHE A 709 15.11 20.64 -32.94
N THR A 710 15.26 21.61 -33.86
CA THR A 710 15.74 22.96 -33.58
C THR A 710 14.74 23.71 -32.69
N ALA A 711 13.43 23.49 -32.87
CA ALA A 711 12.41 24.05 -32.00
C ALA A 711 12.43 23.45 -30.59
N TRP A 712 12.62 22.13 -30.45
CA TRP A 712 12.61 21.47 -29.14
C TRP A 712 13.93 21.63 -28.36
N ARG A 713 15.08 21.57 -29.05
CA ARG A 713 16.42 21.76 -28.45
C ARG A 713 16.84 23.24 -28.35
N GLY A 714 16.32 24.10 -29.22
CA GLY A 714 16.75 25.49 -29.39
C GLY A 714 15.77 26.54 -28.83
N ASN A 715 14.52 26.17 -28.55
CA ASN A 715 13.86 26.80 -27.41
C ASN A 715 14.62 26.33 -26.17
N ASP A 716 15.10 27.27 -25.36
CA ASP A 716 15.64 26.97 -24.04
C ASP A 716 14.45 26.66 -23.10
N PHE A 717 13.81 25.51 -23.34
CA PHE A 717 13.04 24.77 -22.35
C PHE A 717 14.02 24.16 -21.33
N SER A 718 14.83 25.03 -20.72
CA SER A 718 15.09 24.94 -19.31
C SER A 718 13.81 24.43 -18.64
N PRO A 719 13.84 23.29 -17.93
CA PRO A 719 12.69 22.92 -17.12
C PRO A 719 12.37 24.11 -16.21
N PRO A 720 11.13 24.25 -15.73
CA PRO A 720 10.92 25.10 -14.58
C PRO A 720 11.80 24.56 -13.44
N HIS A 721 12.97 25.18 -13.28
CA HIS A 721 13.24 25.86 -12.03
C HIS A 721 11.95 26.59 -11.64
N HIS A 722 11.10 25.85 -10.93
CA HIS A 722 10.78 26.27 -9.59
C HIS A 722 11.98 27.06 -9.08
N PRO A 723 11.87 28.38 -8.86
CA PRO A 723 12.63 28.93 -7.77
C PRO A 723 12.24 28.04 -6.59
N ASP A 724 13.16 27.16 -6.19
CA ASP A 724 13.09 26.58 -4.86
C ASP A 724 12.78 27.78 -3.96
N PRO A 725 11.66 27.76 -3.22
CA PRO A 725 11.55 28.69 -2.14
C PRO A 725 12.80 28.42 -1.31
N GLU A 726 13.71 29.40 -1.17
CA GLU A 726 14.84 29.33 -0.23
C GLU A 726 14.24 29.40 1.18
N HIS A 727 13.54 28.35 1.50
CA HIS A 727 12.90 27.98 2.75
C HIS A 727 13.82 26.97 3.41
N HIS A 728 15.13 27.20 3.26
CA HIS A 728 16.18 26.67 4.10
C HIS A 728 15.77 26.86 5.55
N ILE A 729 15.17 25.81 6.12
CA ILE A 729 15.15 25.60 7.55
C ILE A 729 16.62 25.67 7.93
N SER A 730 17.01 26.71 8.67
CA SER A 730 18.41 26.98 8.95
C SER A 730 19.09 25.68 9.42
N PRO A 731 20.18 25.22 8.77
CA PRO A 731 20.81 23.96 9.16
C PRO A 731 21.17 23.93 10.64
N LEU A 732 21.48 25.09 11.22
CA LEU A 732 21.66 25.28 12.66
C LEU A 732 20.38 25.06 13.48
N ALA A 733 19.22 25.53 13.01
CA ALA A 733 17.93 25.32 13.68
C ALA A 733 17.47 23.85 13.61
N ALA A 734 17.62 23.21 12.44
CA ALA A 734 17.37 21.78 12.28
C ALA A 734 18.31 20.93 13.16
N LEU A 735 19.60 21.27 13.19
CA LEU A 735 20.61 20.63 14.03
C LEU A 735 20.31 20.83 15.53
N ILE A 736 19.92 22.04 15.97
CA ILE A 736 19.51 22.29 17.36
C ILE A 736 18.32 21.39 17.73
N PHE A 737 17.25 21.39 16.93
CA PHE A 737 16.06 20.59 17.20
C PHE A 737 16.35 19.08 17.25
N PHE A 738 17.20 18.58 16.33
CA PHE A 738 17.66 17.20 16.33
C PHE A 738 18.52 16.87 17.56
N LEU A 739 19.43 17.77 17.96
CA LEU A 739 20.26 17.59 19.16
C LEU A 739 19.42 17.63 20.45
N THR A 740 18.42 18.50 20.55
CA THR A 740 17.43 18.47 21.65
C THR A 740 16.73 17.11 21.70
N GLY A 741 16.21 16.63 20.56
CA GLY A 741 15.59 15.31 20.45
C GLY A 741 16.53 14.16 20.89
N LEU A 742 17.78 14.18 20.45
CA LEU A 742 18.80 13.18 20.80
C LEU A 742 19.16 13.22 22.30
N VAL A 743 19.34 14.41 22.87
CA VAL A 743 19.62 14.58 24.31
C VAL A 743 18.47 14.06 25.16
N PHE A 744 17.22 14.36 24.80
CA PHE A 744 16.05 13.82 25.51
C PHE A 744 15.86 12.32 25.31
N LEU A 745 16.19 11.76 24.12
CA LEU A 745 16.18 10.32 23.89
C LEU A 745 17.21 9.62 24.80
N VAL A 746 18.44 10.14 24.87
CA VAL A 746 19.48 9.62 25.78
C VAL A 746 19.09 9.78 27.25
N LEU A 747 18.42 10.87 27.62
CA LEU A 747 17.91 11.09 28.98
C LEU A 747 16.79 10.10 29.35
N LEU A 748 15.78 9.95 28.48
CA LEU A 748 14.67 9.00 28.66
C LEU A 748 15.17 7.55 28.71
N PHE A 749 16.12 7.19 27.83
CA PHE A 749 16.78 5.89 27.85
C PHE A 749 17.57 5.68 29.14
N SER A 750 18.37 6.66 29.57
CA SER A 750 19.15 6.58 30.80
C SER A 750 18.26 6.40 32.04
N ILE A 751 17.15 7.16 32.13
CA ILE A 751 16.23 7.08 33.25
C ILE A 751 15.46 5.76 33.20
N GLY A 752 14.92 5.38 32.04
CA GLY A 752 14.21 4.11 31.84
C GLY A 752 15.08 2.89 32.13
N TYR A 753 16.34 2.89 31.71
CA TYR A 753 17.29 1.82 31.99
C TYR A 753 17.63 1.74 33.49
N THR A 754 18.15 2.82 34.08
CA THR A 754 18.57 2.82 35.49
C THR A 754 17.41 2.55 36.45
N TYR A 755 16.29 3.24 36.25
CA TYR A 755 15.17 3.24 37.20
C TYR A 755 14.04 2.27 36.83
N GLY A 756 13.85 1.95 35.55
CA GLY A 756 12.83 0.99 35.08
C GLY A 756 13.33 -0.46 34.95
N HIS A 757 14.64 -0.68 34.76
CA HIS A 757 15.21 -2.01 34.61
C HIS A 757 16.20 -2.39 35.73
N VAL A 758 17.26 -1.60 35.97
CA VAL A 758 18.33 -1.98 36.92
C VAL A 758 17.84 -2.02 38.37
N ILE A 759 17.32 -0.90 38.89
CA ILE A 759 16.89 -0.82 40.31
C ILE A 759 15.68 -1.73 40.63
N PRO A 760 14.68 -1.90 39.75
CA PRO A 760 13.62 -2.89 39.95
C PRO A 760 14.12 -4.33 40.02
N THR A 761 15.08 -4.73 39.17
CA THR A 761 15.72 -6.07 39.25
C THR A 761 16.35 -6.33 40.61
N LEU A 762 17.05 -5.33 41.16
CA LEU A 762 17.61 -5.42 42.53
C LEU A 762 16.49 -5.49 43.60
N CYS A 763 15.44 -4.70 43.46
CA CYS A 763 14.27 -4.72 44.38
C CYS A 763 13.49 -6.03 44.31
N MET A 764 13.52 -6.74 43.18
CA MET A 764 12.88 -8.03 43.00
C MET A 764 13.63 -9.17 43.68
N ILE A 765 14.96 -9.10 43.80
CA ILE A 765 15.74 -10.12 44.53
C ILE A 765 15.91 -9.81 46.03
N GLU A 766 16.04 -8.54 46.42
CA GLU A 766 16.51 -8.16 47.76
C GLU A 766 15.63 -8.65 48.92
N SER A 767 16.26 -9.40 49.83
CA SER A 767 15.71 -9.86 51.10
C SER A 767 15.98 -8.85 52.23
N PRO A 768 14.99 -8.52 53.09
CA PRO A 768 15.18 -7.62 54.24
C PRO A 768 15.84 -8.32 55.44
N GLU A 769 15.84 -9.65 55.45
CA GLU A 769 16.49 -10.50 56.44
C GLU A 769 17.68 -11.19 55.76
N THR A 770 18.84 -11.14 56.42
CA THR A 770 20.03 -11.91 56.02
C THR A 770 20.61 -12.61 57.23
N ALA A 771 20.74 -13.94 57.13
CA ALA A 771 21.63 -14.71 57.97
C ALA A 771 23.07 -14.27 57.69
N ALA A 772 23.73 -13.70 58.69
CA ALA A 772 25.15 -13.38 58.64
C ALA A 772 25.92 -14.44 59.44
N TYR A 773 26.64 -15.33 58.73
CA TYR A 773 27.59 -16.23 59.40
C TYR A 773 28.77 -15.41 59.93
N VAL A 774 28.87 -15.31 61.25
CA VAL A 774 30.02 -14.72 61.96
C VAL A 774 30.82 -15.87 62.59
N PRO A 775 32.03 -16.19 62.09
CA PRO A 775 32.89 -17.16 62.74
C PRO A 775 33.31 -16.65 64.12
N VAL A 776 33.03 -17.42 65.17
CA VAL A 776 33.50 -17.12 66.54
C VAL A 776 34.98 -17.47 66.63
N GLY A 777 35.84 -16.54 66.21
CA GLY A 777 37.26 -16.81 66.07
C GLY A 777 38.12 -15.63 65.61
N ASN A 778 38.06 -14.49 66.33
CA ASN A 778 39.22 -13.63 66.64
C ASN A 778 38.77 -12.37 67.41
N LEU A 779 38.80 -12.45 68.74
CA LEU A 779 38.89 -11.28 69.60
C LEU A 779 40.39 -10.95 69.80
N GLU A 780 40.94 -10.01 69.02
CA GLU A 780 41.96 -9.07 69.53
C GLU A 780 42.26 -7.88 68.58
N SER A 781 42.57 -6.74 69.20
CA SER A 781 43.07 -5.45 68.69
C SER A 781 43.24 -5.19 67.17
N GLY A 782 42.62 -4.10 66.66
CA GLY A 782 43.17 -3.43 65.47
C GLY A 782 42.34 -2.31 64.80
N SER A 783 42.70 -1.04 65.06
CA SER A 783 42.30 0.18 64.29
C SER A 783 40.83 0.63 64.33
N ASN A 784 40.61 1.93 64.11
CA ASN A 784 39.30 2.59 64.26
C ASN A 784 38.71 3.03 62.91
N GLU A 785 37.54 2.51 62.54
CA GLU A 785 36.54 3.27 61.78
C GLU A 785 35.12 2.68 62.00
N PRO A 786 34.12 3.47 62.42
CA PRO A 786 32.78 2.94 62.69
C PRO A 786 31.96 2.78 61.41
N PRO A 787 31.39 1.60 61.11
CA PRO A 787 30.49 1.42 59.97
C PRO A 787 29.18 2.18 60.22
N ALA A 788 28.78 2.99 59.25
CA ALA A 788 27.55 3.76 59.34
C ALA A 788 26.32 2.89 59.03
N TYR A 789 25.60 2.41 60.06
CA TYR A 789 24.13 2.33 60.14
C TYR A 789 23.67 2.08 61.60
N THR A 790 22.74 2.88 62.11
CA THR A 790 22.19 2.75 63.48
C THR A 790 20.98 1.82 63.53
N ALA A 791 20.97 0.88 64.47
CA ALA A 791 19.79 0.08 64.82
C ALA A 791 19.08 0.65 66.06
N GLU A 792 17.75 0.50 66.12
CA GLU A 792 16.95 0.70 67.34
C GLU A 792 16.24 -0.62 67.71
N PRO A 793 16.24 -1.05 68.99
CA PRO A 793 15.56 -2.26 69.42
C PRO A 793 14.12 -1.97 69.87
N THR A 794 13.15 -2.78 69.41
CA THR A 794 11.78 -2.80 69.96
C THR A 794 11.35 -4.22 70.27
N THR A 795 11.00 -4.48 71.53
CA THR A 795 10.62 -5.81 72.03
C THR A 795 9.16 -6.19 71.71
N PRO A 796 8.84 -7.49 71.55
CA PRO A 796 7.49 -7.96 71.29
C PRO A 796 6.63 -8.02 72.58
N LYS A 797 5.30 -8.04 72.41
CA LYS A 797 4.32 -8.25 73.49
C LYS A 797 3.33 -9.36 73.09
N PRO A 798 3.04 -10.36 73.95
CA PRO A 798 2.43 -11.63 73.52
C PRO A 798 0.90 -11.65 73.55
N ALA A 799 0.31 -12.67 72.90
CA ALA A 799 -1.09 -13.09 73.06
C ALA A 799 -1.18 -14.63 73.08
N HIS A 800 -2.00 -15.17 74.00
CA HIS A 800 -2.08 -16.58 74.41
C HIS A 800 -2.53 -17.60 73.35
N GLY A 801 -2.18 -18.89 73.56
CA GLY A 801 -3.04 -20.00 73.11
C GLY A 801 -2.48 -21.44 73.11
N GLN A 802 -2.34 -22.07 74.30
CA GLN A 802 -2.23 -23.55 74.49
C GLN A 802 -1.02 -24.30 73.85
N SER A 803 -0.71 -25.55 74.18
CA SER A 803 -0.44 -26.19 75.50
C SER A 803 0.14 -27.60 75.26
N ASP A 804 1.20 -27.97 76.00
CA ASP A 804 1.79 -29.33 76.12
C ASP A 804 2.39 -29.91 74.81
N GLN A 805 3.57 -30.57 74.75
CA GLN A 805 4.29 -31.34 75.78
C GLN A 805 5.81 -31.46 75.44
N GLU A 806 6.60 -31.96 76.40
CA GLU A 806 8.04 -32.32 76.34
C GLU A 806 8.34 -33.53 75.40
N MET A 807 9.57 -33.88 74.99
CA MET A 807 10.89 -33.21 74.88
C MET A 807 11.87 -34.22 74.23
N ASP A 808 12.66 -33.82 73.22
CA ASP A 808 14.07 -34.21 73.08
C ASP A 808 14.82 -33.17 72.23
N GLY A 809 16.14 -33.08 72.37
CA GLY A 809 16.94 -31.98 71.79
C GLY A 809 17.77 -32.36 70.55
N GLN A 810 18.46 -31.37 69.96
CA GLN A 810 19.93 -31.27 70.01
C GLN A 810 20.49 -30.19 69.06
N ILE A 811 21.01 -29.10 69.65
CA ILE A 811 21.85 -28.04 69.02
C ILE A 811 21.23 -27.34 67.79
N ASP A 812 20.57 -26.20 68.03
CA ASP A 812 20.46 -25.14 67.02
C ASP A 812 21.75 -24.30 67.00
N ASP A 813 22.31 -24.06 65.81
CA ASP A 813 23.29 -22.99 65.60
C ASP A 813 22.54 -21.64 65.57
N ASP A 814 22.80 -20.76 66.54
CA ASP A 814 22.11 -19.45 66.68
C ASP A 814 22.41 -18.48 65.52
N VAL A 815 21.66 -18.62 64.42
CA VAL A 815 21.74 -17.72 63.26
C VAL A 815 21.10 -16.36 63.62
N LEU A 816 21.94 -15.41 64.04
CA LEU A 816 21.54 -14.03 64.30
C LEU A 816 21.05 -13.34 63.01
N LEU A 817 19.73 -13.34 62.81
CA LEU A 817 19.05 -12.67 61.70
C LEU A 817 19.08 -11.15 61.87
N VAL A 818 20.09 -10.51 61.28
CA VAL A 818 20.20 -9.04 61.29
C VAL A 818 19.22 -8.44 60.28
N THR A 819 18.17 -7.78 60.79
CA THR A 819 17.13 -7.11 60.00
C THR A 819 17.60 -5.74 59.51
N ASN A 820 18.21 -5.73 58.33
CA ASN A 820 18.75 -4.50 57.73
C ASN A 820 17.67 -3.72 56.97
N LYS A 821 17.76 -2.39 57.02
CA LYS A 821 16.89 -1.50 56.23
C LYS A 821 17.17 -1.70 54.73
N PRO A 822 16.19 -2.11 53.90
CA PRO A 822 16.45 -2.47 52.50
C PRO A 822 17.07 -1.33 51.69
N ILE A 823 18.14 -1.64 50.95
CA ILE A 823 18.91 -0.72 50.10
C ILE A 823 18.04 -0.19 48.96
N THR A 824 17.05 -0.97 48.50
CA THR A 824 16.07 -0.54 47.49
C THR A 824 14.87 0.24 48.05
N ALA A 825 14.87 0.60 49.35
CA ALA A 825 13.82 1.44 49.94
C ALA A 825 13.82 2.90 49.44
N SER A 826 14.96 3.40 48.92
CA SER A 826 15.05 4.72 48.28
C SER A 826 16.00 4.70 47.10
N LEU A 827 15.57 5.27 45.97
CA LEU A 827 16.37 5.43 44.75
C LEU A 827 17.76 6.03 45.01
N ARG A 828 17.82 7.02 45.92
CA ARG A 828 19.05 7.70 46.32
C ARG A 828 19.99 6.76 47.07
N ALA A 829 19.47 5.94 47.99
CA ALA A 829 20.25 4.95 48.71
C ALA A 829 20.79 3.86 47.77
N THR A 830 19.96 3.35 46.85
CA THR A 830 20.39 2.33 45.89
C THR A 830 21.46 2.85 44.94
N VAL A 831 21.32 4.06 44.39
CA VAL A 831 22.34 4.64 43.49
C VAL A 831 23.65 4.95 44.22
N LEU A 832 23.60 5.38 45.49
CA LEU A 832 24.81 5.57 46.30
C LEU A 832 25.51 4.25 46.61
N HIS A 833 24.75 3.21 47.01
CA HIS A 833 25.28 1.87 47.25
C HIS A 833 25.91 1.26 46.00
N LEU A 834 25.22 1.32 44.86
CA LEU A 834 25.76 0.89 43.57
C LEU A 834 27.04 1.65 43.18
N ARG A 835 27.10 2.97 43.45
CA ARG A 835 28.31 3.78 43.21
C ARG A 835 29.47 3.39 44.14
N ALA A 836 29.19 3.04 45.39
CA ALA A 836 30.21 2.59 46.35
C ALA A 836 30.75 1.20 46.01
N ARG A 837 29.86 0.22 45.73
CA ARG A 837 30.23 -1.20 45.53
C ARG A 837 30.64 -1.54 44.09
N ALA A 838 30.19 -0.77 43.08
CA ALA A 838 30.48 -1.03 41.66
C ALA A 838 30.86 0.23 40.85
N GLY A 839 31.27 1.32 41.50
CA GLY A 839 31.84 2.51 40.85
C GLY A 839 30.84 3.40 40.10
N TYR A 840 31.35 4.47 39.48
CA TYR A 840 30.54 5.57 38.91
C TYR A 840 29.55 5.15 37.80
N TRP A 841 29.92 4.15 37.00
CA TRP A 841 29.15 3.64 35.86
C TRP A 841 28.12 2.56 36.23
N SER A 842 28.06 2.13 37.49
CA SER A 842 27.13 1.12 38.02
C SER A 842 25.65 1.35 37.69
N ARG A 843 25.21 2.61 37.51
CA ARG A 843 23.85 2.95 37.07
C ARG A 843 23.47 2.38 35.68
N PHE A 844 24.48 2.07 34.86
CA PHE A 844 24.37 1.47 33.53
C PHE A 844 24.87 0.00 33.52
N ARG A 845 24.98 -0.64 34.68
CA ARG A 845 25.41 -2.04 34.80
C ARG A 845 24.55 -2.95 33.92
N GLY A 846 25.19 -3.77 33.09
CA GLY A 846 24.52 -4.65 32.11
C GLY A 846 24.21 -4.03 30.73
N LEU A 847 24.43 -2.74 30.52
CA LEU A 847 23.95 -2.02 29.31
C LEU A 847 24.45 -2.63 27.98
N SER A 848 25.69 -3.09 27.88
CA SER A 848 26.20 -3.74 26.67
C SER A 848 25.44 -5.03 26.33
N MET A 849 25.16 -5.86 27.32
CA MET A 849 24.36 -7.09 27.16
C MET A 849 22.90 -6.76 26.81
N TYR A 850 22.33 -5.70 27.42
CA TYR A 850 20.97 -5.24 27.11
C TYR A 850 20.83 -4.81 25.65
N LEU A 851 21.79 -4.02 25.12
CA LEU A 851 21.79 -3.59 23.73
C LEU A 851 21.94 -4.78 22.77
N VAL A 852 22.89 -5.69 23.02
CA VAL A 852 23.08 -6.91 22.21
C VAL A 852 21.84 -7.80 22.20
N TRP A 853 21.20 -8.01 23.35
CA TRP A 853 19.94 -8.76 23.45
C TRP A 853 18.81 -8.08 22.65
N ASN A 854 18.58 -6.77 22.84
CA ASN A 854 17.51 -6.06 22.12
C ASN A 854 17.75 -6.02 20.60
N MET A 855 19.00 -5.85 20.14
CA MET A 855 19.35 -5.91 18.72
C MET A 855 19.10 -7.31 18.13
N ALA A 856 19.46 -8.37 18.84
CA ALA A 856 19.21 -9.74 18.42
C ALA A 856 17.70 -10.07 18.39
N THR A 857 16.93 -9.63 19.40
CA THR A 857 15.46 -9.76 19.40
C THR A 857 14.84 -9.03 18.21
N GLY A 858 15.26 -7.79 17.95
CA GLY A 858 14.79 -7.02 16.79
C GLY A 858 15.08 -7.70 15.45
N PHE A 859 16.30 -8.21 15.26
CA PHE A 859 16.69 -8.95 14.05
C PHE A 859 15.84 -10.22 13.84
N LEU A 860 15.61 -11.01 14.88
CA LEU A 860 14.75 -12.20 14.80
C LEU A 860 13.29 -11.85 14.50
N ILE A 861 12.75 -10.78 15.09
CA ILE A 861 11.39 -10.29 14.77
C ILE A 861 11.29 -9.85 13.31
N SER A 862 12.29 -9.15 12.77
CA SER A 862 12.32 -8.77 11.35
C SER A 862 12.39 -9.98 10.43
N LEU A 863 13.25 -10.96 10.74
CA LEU A 863 13.39 -12.20 9.97
C LEU A 863 12.10 -13.03 9.94
N MET A 864 11.35 -13.05 11.05
CA MET A 864 10.07 -13.77 11.16
C MET A 864 8.86 -12.96 10.67
N GLY A 865 8.97 -11.63 10.58
CA GLY A 865 7.86 -10.73 10.26
C GLY A 865 7.72 -10.34 8.79
N GLY A 866 8.77 -10.55 7.97
CA GLY A 866 8.91 -10.04 6.60
C GLY A 866 7.99 -10.64 5.52
N ALA A 867 6.74 -11.00 5.84
CA ALA A 867 5.77 -11.53 4.88
C ALA A 867 4.29 -11.23 5.19
N LEU A 868 3.91 -10.86 6.43
CA LEU A 868 2.50 -10.79 6.84
C LEU A 868 2.21 -9.60 7.76
N GLY A 869 1.55 -8.56 7.23
CA GLY A 869 1.26 -7.28 7.90
C GLY A 869 0.22 -7.31 9.05
N ASN A 870 0.13 -8.39 9.82
CA ASN A 870 -0.79 -8.53 10.94
C ASN A 870 -0.06 -8.36 12.29
N ARG A 871 -0.45 -7.36 13.09
CA ARG A 871 0.11 -7.08 14.42
C ARG A 871 0.12 -8.29 15.37
N LEU A 872 -0.84 -9.21 15.23
CA LEU A 872 -0.88 -10.45 16.01
C LEU A 872 0.29 -11.39 15.68
N ILE A 873 0.71 -11.44 14.41
CA ILE A 873 1.85 -12.25 13.95
C ILE A 873 3.15 -11.64 14.44
N THR A 874 3.29 -10.30 14.39
CA THR A 874 4.43 -9.58 15.00
C THR A 874 4.55 -9.86 16.51
N ALA A 875 3.43 -9.94 17.22
CA ALA A 875 3.40 -10.28 18.64
C ALA A 875 3.90 -11.71 18.92
N VAL A 876 3.45 -12.69 18.13
CA VAL A 876 3.89 -14.09 18.22
C VAL A 876 5.39 -14.21 17.88
N ALA A 877 5.85 -13.52 16.84
CA ALA A 877 7.27 -13.45 16.49
C ALA A 877 8.12 -12.88 17.64
N ALA A 878 7.64 -11.82 18.31
CA ALA A 878 8.33 -11.25 19.48
C ALA A 878 8.40 -12.23 20.67
N ILE A 879 7.32 -12.97 20.96
CA ILE A 879 7.33 -13.99 22.02
C ILE A 879 8.33 -15.11 21.71
N ILE A 880 8.42 -15.53 20.44
CA ILE A 880 9.36 -16.57 20.00
C ILE A 880 10.80 -16.06 20.04
N ALA A 881 11.08 -14.85 19.55
CA ALA A 881 12.41 -14.23 19.56
C ALA A 881 12.95 -14.07 21.00
N GLU A 882 12.14 -13.52 21.91
CA GLU A 882 12.54 -13.36 23.32
C GLU A 882 12.74 -14.71 24.01
N THR A 883 11.89 -15.70 23.72
CA THR A 883 12.04 -17.06 24.26
C THR A 883 13.31 -17.74 23.73
N ALA A 884 13.64 -17.58 22.45
CA ALA A 884 14.88 -18.09 21.86
C ALA A 884 16.12 -17.47 22.55
N LEU A 885 16.08 -16.16 22.83
CA LEU A 885 17.18 -15.40 23.45
C LEU A 885 17.15 -15.39 24.98
N ALA A 886 16.39 -16.30 25.62
CA ALA A 886 16.22 -16.37 27.07
C ALA A 886 17.53 -16.46 27.87
N THR A 887 18.59 -17.06 27.30
CA THR A 887 19.93 -17.08 27.92
C THR A 887 20.62 -15.71 27.92
N LEU A 888 20.36 -14.85 26.93
CA LEU A 888 20.89 -13.47 26.91
C LEU A 888 20.19 -12.57 27.93
N HIS A 889 18.86 -12.69 28.04
CA HIS A 889 18.06 -12.04 29.09
C HIS A 889 18.56 -12.49 30.49
N MET A 890 18.79 -13.79 30.68
CA MET A 890 19.37 -14.34 31.91
C MET A 890 20.76 -13.77 32.22
N THR A 891 21.63 -13.68 31.21
CA THR A 891 22.97 -13.09 31.33
C THR A 891 22.89 -11.63 31.77
N TRP A 892 21.94 -10.87 31.23
CA TRP A 892 21.69 -9.49 31.65
C TRP A 892 21.28 -9.40 33.13
N VAL A 893 20.34 -10.24 33.59
CA VAL A 893 19.94 -10.30 35.02
C VAL A 893 21.14 -10.65 35.90
N HIS A 894 21.91 -11.67 35.55
CA HIS A 894 23.12 -12.08 36.28
C HIS A 894 24.14 -10.95 36.38
N ILE A 895 24.39 -10.22 35.28
CA ILE A 895 25.28 -9.05 35.31
C ILE A 895 24.72 -7.97 36.24
N VAL A 896 23.41 -7.67 36.22
CA VAL A 896 22.79 -6.66 37.08
C VAL A 896 22.88 -6.99 38.57
N ILE A 897 22.60 -8.24 38.98
CA ILE A 897 22.50 -8.62 40.40
C ILE A 897 23.83 -8.97 41.08
N SER A 898 24.86 -9.29 40.30
CA SER A 898 26.19 -9.64 40.80
C SER A 898 27.03 -8.40 41.15
N ASP A 899 28.12 -8.60 41.86
CA ASP A 899 29.22 -7.64 41.99
C ASP A 899 30.12 -7.56 40.75
N PRO A 900 31.02 -6.56 40.62
CA PRO A 900 31.95 -6.49 39.50
C PRO A 900 32.78 -7.78 39.36
N SER A 901 32.76 -8.37 38.17
CA SER A 901 33.47 -9.62 37.87
C SER A 901 34.47 -9.37 36.74
N GLU A 902 35.65 -9.98 36.81
CA GLU A 902 36.68 -9.92 35.76
C GLU A 902 36.25 -10.63 34.47
N LYS A 903 35.28 -11.56 34.57
CA LYS A 903 34.67 -12.24 33.43
C LYS A 903 33.96 -11.23 32.52
N LYS A 904 34.40 -11.08 31.26
CA LYS A 904 33.71 -10.25 30.26
C LYS A 904 32.30 -10.78 30.03
N TRP A 905 31.35 -9.90 29.68
CA TRP A 905 29.91 -10.23 29.60
C TRP A 905 29.60 -11.48 28.76
N TYR A 906 30.31 -11.70 27.64
CA TYR A 906 30.12 -12.87 26.77
C TYR A 906 30.64 -14.18 27.39
N GLN A 907 31.59 -14.11 28.32
CA GLN A 907 32.09 -15.26 29.10
C GLN A 907 31.14 -15.62 30.26
N ARG A 908 30.14 -14.78 30.53
CA ARG A 908 29.10 -15.01 31.56
C ARG A 908 27.79 -15.55 30.96
N ILE A 909 27.73 -15.79 29.65
CA ILE A 909 26.56 -16.39 28.99
C ILE A 909 26.43 -17.87 29.42
N PRO A 910 25.32 -18.28 30.04
CA PRO A 910 25.11 -19.68 30.40
C PRO A 910 25.12 -20.60 29.17
N SER A 911 25.62 -21.83 29.35
CA SER A 911 25.53 -22.87 28.31
C SER A 911 24.09 -23.03 27.81
N ILE A 912 23.92 -23.34 26.52
CA ILE A 912 22.59 -23.60 25.93
C ILE A 912 21.81 -24.72 26.64
N ARG A 913 22.50 -25.61 27.37
CA ARG A 913 21.89 -26.62 28.26
C ARG A 913 21.06 -26.02 29.40
N THR A 914 21.27 -24.75 29.74
CA THR A 914 20.49 -23.98 30.73
C THR A 914 19.22 -23.37 30.11
N TRP A 915 19.11 -23.27 28.78
CA TRP A 915 17.95 -22.68 28.10
C TRP A 915 16.60 -23.28 28.55
N PRO A 916 16.40 -24.62 28.66
CA PRO A 916 15.14 -25.20 29.15
C PRO A 916 14.81 -24.83 30.60
N LYS A 917 15.81 -24.48 31.42
CA LYS A 917 15.58 -24.04 32.80
C LYS A 917 14.98 -22.64 32.85
N ILE A 918 15.36 -21.73 31.96
CA ILE A 918 14.95 -20.31 31.99
C ILE A 918 13.83 -19.96 31.01
N ALA A 919 13.78 -20.59 29.83
CA ALA A 919 12.87 -20.23 28.75
C ALA A 919 11.39 -20.11 29.16
N PRO A 920 10.78 -21.02 29.96
CA PRO A 920 9.39 -20.89 30.38
C PRO A 920 9.08 -19.59 31.15
N ALA A 921 10.04 -19.07 31.93
CA ALA A 921 9.85 -17.81 32.65
C ALA A 921 9.93 -16.60 31.70
N VAL A 922 10.80 -16.66 30.69
CA VAL A 922 10.91 -15.63 29.65
C VAL A 922 9.70 -15.63 28.73
N THR A 923 9.16 -16.80 28.36
CA THR A 923 7.93 -16.90 27.55
C THR A 923 6.74 -16.26 28.27
N ILE A 924 6.57 -16.50 29.57
CA ILE A 924 5.52 -15.85 30.38
C ILE A 924 5.70 -14.32 30.35
N TRP A 925 6.91 -13.82 30.61
CA TRP A 925 7.23 -12.39 30.60
C TRP A 925 7.04 -11.73 29.23
N ALA A 926 7.46 -12.37 28.15
CA ALA A 926 7.28 -11.86 26.79
C ALA A 926 5.80 -11.85 26.40
N THR A 927 5.05 -12.88 26.79
CA THR A 927 3.60 -12.97 26.53
C THR A 927 2.84 -11.88 27.28
N THR A 928 3.13 -11.65 28.57
CA THR A 928 2.50 -10.55 29.32
C THR A 928 2.89 -9.19 28.74
N ASN A 929 4.14 -9.01 28.28
CA ASN A 929 4.58 -7.76 27.67
C ASN A 929 3.79 -7.44 26.39
N GLN A 930 3.59 -8.41 25.51
CA GLN A 930 2.79 -8.24 24.29
C GLN A 930 1.31 -8.00 24.60
N ILE A 931 0.73 -8.69 25.59
CA ILE A 931 -0.66 -8.44 26.03
C ILE A 931 -0.81 -6.99 26.54
N VAL A 932 0.12 -6.52 27.37
CA VAL A 932 0.11 -5.16 27.94
C VAL A 932 0.24 -4.09 26.86
N ALA A 933 1.02 -4.33 25.80
CA ALA A 933 1.16 -3.40 24.69
C ALA A 933 -0.05 -3.40 23.74
N ILE A 934 -0.59 -4.57 23.40
CA ILE A 934 -1.56 -4.73 22.30
C ILE A 934 -3.01 -4.63 22.77
N LEU A 935 -3.35 -5.20 23.93
CA LEU A 935 -4.74 -5.26 24.40
C LEU A 935 -5.34 -3.86 24.62
N PRO A 936 -4.64 -2.86 25.19
CA PRO A 936 -5.17 -1.50 25.29
C PRO A 936 -5.48 -0.88 23.91
N THR A 937 -4.63 -1.11 22.92
CA THR A 937 -4.80 -0.59 21.55
C THR A 937 -5.96 -1.25 20.81
N LEU A 938 -6.17 -2.56 20.99
CA LEU A 938 -7.33 -3.26 20.43
C LEU A 938 -8.63 -2.81 21.09
N VAL A 939 -8.64 -2.67 22.42
CA VAL A 939 -9.82 -2.22 23.18
C VAL A 939 -10.20 -0.80 22.80
N THR A 940 -9.27 0.17 22.81
CA THR A 940 -9.59 1.56 22.42
C THR A 940 -9.99 1.68 20.96
N GLY A 941 -9.29 0.97 20.05
CA GLY A 941 -9.63 0.93 18.63
C GLY A 941 -11.01 0.32 18.32
N SER A 942 -11.55 -0.52 19.21
CA SER A 942 -12.88 -1.11 19.05
C SER A 942 -14.02 -0.10 19.23
N PHE A 943 -13.82 0.96 20.03
CA PHE A 943 -14.86 1.91 20.46
C PHE A 943 -15.31 2.93 19.38
N GLY A 944 -15.08 2.65 18.10
CA GLY A 944 -15.81 3.27 16.97
C GLY A 944 -15.48 4.72 16.62
N SER A 945 -15.12 5.59 17.57
CA SER A 945 -14.97 7.05 17.35
C SER A 945 -13.92 7.43 16.29
N LEU A 946 -12.99 6.53 15.96
CA LEU A 946 -11.97 6.73 14.91
C LEU A 946 -12.43 6.22 13.52
N LYS A 947 -13.56 5.51 13.41
CA LYS A 947 -14.05 4.97 12.13
C LYS A 947 -14.59 6.07 11.21
N HIS A 948 -15.24 7.09 11.76
CA HIS A 948 -15.86 8.16 10.97
C HIS A 948 -14.84 9.11 10.32
N MET A 949 -13.65 9.28 10.92
CA MET A 949 -12.51 10.00 10.33
C MET A 949 -11.88 9.30 9.11
N LYS A 950 -12.45 8.19 8.60
CA LYS A 950 -12.10 7.61 7.30
C LYS A 950 -12.98 8.10 6.15
N HIS A 951 -14.03 8.89 6.41
CA HIS A 951 -14.85 9.48 5.37
C HIS A 951 -14.32 10.89 5.03
N PRO A 952 -14.06 11.21 3.74
CA PRO A 952 -13.49 12.51 3.34
C PRO A 952 -14.35 13.73 3.73
N GLU A 953 -15.65 13.54 3.94
CA GLU A 953 -16.64 14.59 4.21
C GLU A 953 -16.93 14.80 5.72
N TYR A 954 -16.21 14.12 6.61
CA TYR A 954 -16.42 14.21 8.05
C TYR A 954 -15.49 15.25 8.71
N GLU A 955 -16.02 16.45 8.98
CA GLU A 955 -15.32 17.45 9.81
C GLU A 955 -15.40 17.06 11.31
N PRO A 956 -14.26 16.80 11.99
CA PRO A 956 -14.26 16.35 13.38
C PRO A 956 -14.61 17.49 14.35
N GLY A 957 -15.68 17.30 15.12
CA GLY A 957 -16.18 18.29 16.06
C GLY A 957 -15.52 18.27 17.44
N ARG A 958 -15.85 19.28 18.25
CA ARG A 958 -15.37 19.40 19.64
C ARG A 958 -15.76 18.21 20.53
N LYS A 959 -16.85 17.50 20.19
CA LYS A 959 -17.28 16.27 20.89
C LYS A 959 -16.35 15.09 20.59
N ASP A 960 -15.90 14.99 19.36
CA ASP A 960 -15.07 13.91 18.86
C ASP A 960 -13.65 14.02 19.41
N LEU A 961 -13.15 15.26 19.58
CA LEU A 961 -11.92 15.53 20.35
C LEU A 961 -12.01 15.03 21.81
N TYR A 962 -13.16 15.21 22.48
CA TYR A 962 -13.37 14.66 23.82
C TYR A 962 -13.49 13.13 23.82
N ALA A 963 -14.07 12.53 22.77
CA ALA A 963 -14.16 11.07 22.63
C ALA A 963 -12.78 10.44 22.39
N VAL A 964 -11.93 11.03 21.53
CA VAL A 964 -10.54 10.62 21.33
C VAL A 964 -9.72 10.79 22.61
N GLY A 965 -9.90 11.89 23.34
CA GLY A 965 -9.27 12.10 24.65
C GLY A 965 -9.69 11.05 25.69
N ALA A 966 -10.97 10.69 25.74
CA ALA A 966 -11.49 9.64 26.62
C ALA A 966 -10.96 8.24 26.23
N GLN A 967 -10.86 7.94 24.92
CA GLN A 967 -10.25 6.70 24.44
C GLN A 967 -8.76 6.62 24.80
N ALA A 968 -7.99 7.70 24.63
CA ALA A 968 -6.58 7.76 25.03
C ALA A 968 -6.41 7.55 26.55
N PHE A 969 -7.25 8.19 27.37
CA PHE A 969 -7.24 8.01 28.83
C PHE A 969 -7.61 6.57 29.25
N LEU A 970 -8.63 5.97 28.62
CA LEU A 970 -9.00 4.58 28.84
C LEU A 970 -7.87 3.60 28.46
N GLY A 971 -7.21 3.84 27.33
CA GLY A 971 -6.05 3.04 26.90
C GLY A 971 -4.88 3.13 27.88
N MET A 972 -4.54 4.34 28.34
CA MET A 972 -3.51 4.57 29.34
C MET A 972 -3.85 3.89 30.68
N PHE A 973 -5.09 4.00 31.15
CA PHE A 973 -5.55 3.33 32.38
C PHE A 973 -5.49 1.81 32.26
N LEU A 974 -5.95 1.25 31.12
CA LEU A 974 -5.92 -0.18 30.86
C LEU A 974 -4.50 -0.71 30.74
N MET A 975 -3.59 0.01 30.09
CA MET A 975 -2.17 -0.34 30.02
C MET A 975 -1.53 -0.35 31.42
N LEU A 976 -1.81 0.66 32.25
CA LEU A 976 -1.32 0.73 33.64
C LEU A 976 -1.86 -0.44 34.49
N ALA A 977 -3.15 -0.75 34.37
CA ALA A 977 -3.78 -1.86 35.08
C ALA A 977 -3.17 -3.22 34.67
N LEU A 978 -3.03 -3.48 33.37
CA LEU A 978 -2.40 -4.71 32.87
C LEU A 978 -0.91 -4.80 33.27
N PHE A 979 -0.18 -3.68 33.28
CA PHE A 979 1.22 -3.64 33.72
C PHE A 979 1.36 -4.03 35.20
N LEU A 980 0.52 -3.46 36.07
CA LEU A 980 0.51 -3.79 37.50
C LEU A 980 0.07 -5.23 37.79
N LEU A 981 -0.93 -5.74 37.06
CA LEU A 981 -1.55 -7.05 37.30
C LEU A 981 -0.83 -8.23 36.62
N LEU A 982 -0.19 -8.02 35.46
CA LEU A 982 0.42 -9.07 34.65
C LEU A 982 1.94 -8.91 34.54
N GLN A 983 2.43 -7.72 34.19
CA GLN A 983 3.85 -7.53 33.88
C GLN A 983 4.75 -7.56 35.12
N ILE A 984 4.29 -7.01 36.25
CA ILE A 984 5.06 -7.08 37.51
C ILE A 984 5.19 -8.53 38.02
N PRO A 985 4.12 -9.35 38.15
CA PRO A 985 4.26 -10.74 38.56
C PRO A 985 5.15 -11.58 37.63
N ALA A 986 5.04 -11.39 36.31
CA ALA A 986 5.90 -12.07 35.35
C ALA A 986 7.38 -11.66 35.48
N SER A 987 7.65 -10.37 35.65
CA SER A 987 9.01 -9.84 35.86
C SER A 987 9.64 -10.36 37.16
N VAL A 988 8.88 -10.37 38.26
CA VAL A 988 9.33 -10.95 39.55
C VAL A 988 9.67 -12.43 39.39
N THR A 989 8.80 -13.18 38.71
CA THR A 989 8.99 -14.62 38.46
C THR A 989 10.26 -14.85 37.64
N LEU A 990 10.44 -14.13 36.54
CA LEU A 990 11.62 -14.24 35.69
C LEU A 990 12.92 -13.88 36.43
N VAL A 991 12.97 -12.72 37.09
CA VAL A 991 14.17 -12.26 37.80
C VAL A 991 14.56 -13.22 38.92
N ARG A 992 13.60 -13.75 39.69
CA ARG A 992 13.87 -14.72 40.75
C ARG A 992 14.31 -16.09 40.23
N VAL A 993 13.73 -16.58 39.12
CA VAL A 993 14.19 -17.80 38.45
C VAL A 993 15.62 -17.63 37.93
N ALA A 994 15.93 -16.51 37.26
CA ALA A 994 17.29 -16.21 36.82
C ALA A 994 18.29 -16.12 37.99
N ALA A 995 17.92 -15.42 39.07
CA ALA A 995 18.77 -15.27 40.26
C ALA A 995 19.02 -16.58 41.00
N SER A 996 18.06 -17.53 41.01
CA SER A 996 18.27 -18.88 41.58
C SER A 996 19.31 -19.73 40.85
N MET A 997 19.68 -19.32 39.63
CA MET A 997 20.70 -19.94 38.77
C MET A 997 21.95 -19.05 38.62
N LEU A 998 22.16 -18.06 39.49
CA LEU A 998 23.41 -17.30 39.52
C LEU A 998 24.57 -18.24 39.92
N PRO A 999 25.74 -18.20 39.24
CA PRO A 999 26.88 -19.03 39.62
C PRO A 999 27.31 -18.79 41.07
N GLU A 1000 27.71 -19.85 41.76
CA GLU A 1000 27.95 -19.78 43.21
C GLU A 1000 29.15 -18.86 43.55
N GLU A 1001 30.09 -18.69 42.61
CA GLU A 1001 31.24 -17.78 42.69
C GLU A 1001 30.94 -16.30 42.38
N ASP A 1002 29.76 -15.96 41.85
CA ASP A 1002 29.37 -14.57 41.59
C ASP A 1002 28.62 -14.01 42.82
N GLU A 1003 29.31 -13.25 43.68
CA GLU A 1003 28.69 -12.52 44.81
C GLU A 1003 27.61 -11.53 44.36
N THR A 1004 26.62 -11.24 45.23
CA THR A 1004 25.49 -10.36 44.93
C THR A 1004 25.62 -8.95 45.52
N ILE A 1005 25.36 -7.96 44.66
CA ILE A 1005 25.50 -6.53 44.99
C ILE A 1005 24.47 -6.01 45.99
N VAL A 1006 23.40 -6.76 46.28
CA VAL A 1006 22.41 -6.50 47.32
C VAL A 1006 22.17 -7.76 48.18
N PRO A 1007 21.73 -7.62 49.44
CA PRO A 1007 21.32 -8.73 50.30
C PRO A 1007 20.35 -9.70 49.60
N PHE A 1008 20.79 -10.94 49.37
CA PHE A 1008 20.03 -11.94 48.60
C PHE A 1008 20.09 -13.32 49.25
N ASP A 1009 18.92 -13.88 49.53
CA ASP A 1009 18.78 -15.27 49.97
C ASP A 1009 18.79 -16.21 48.74
N ARG A 1010 19.92 -16.89 48.52
CA ARG A 1010 20.10 -17.91 47.47
C ARG A 1010 19.21 -19.16 47.66
N THR A 1011 18.58 -19.36 48.83
CA THR A 1011 17.73 -20.53 49.14
C THR A 1011 16.23 -20.27 48.93
N PHE A 1012 15.81 -19.01 48.84
CA PHE A 1012 14.39 -18.58 48.79
C PHE A 1012 13.52 -19.09 49.96
N GLY A 1013 14.11 -19.14 51.15
CA GLY A 1013 13.56 -19.75 52.35
C GLY A 1013 13.53 -21.27 52.25
N GLY A 1014 14.70 -21.89 52.01
CA GLY A 1014 14.89 -23.35 51.98
C GLY A 1014 14.28 -24.09 50.79
N LYS A 1015 13.84 -23.37 49.73
CA LYS A 1015 13.10 -23.93 48.58
C LYS A 1015 13.97 -24.36 47.41
N THR A 1016 15.26 -24.02 47.43
CA THR A 1016 16.24 -24.44 46.43
C THR A 1016 17.53 -24.91 47.07
N THR A 1017 17.88 -26.17 46.85
CA THR A 1017 19.22 -26.69 47.15
C THR A 1017 20.23 -26.22 46.08
N PRO A 1018 21.40 -25.70 46.49
CA PRO A 1018 22.52 -25.40 45.58
C PRO A 1018 22.98 -26.60 44.77
N THR A 1019 23.60 -26.32 43.62
CA THR A 1019 24.10 -27.34 42.70
C THR A 1019 25.23 -28.18 43.30
N ILE A 1020 26.08 -27.59 44.15
CA ILE A 1020 27.16 -28.31 44.83
C ILE A 1020 26.61 -29.33 45.86
N LEU A 1021 25.41 -29.13 46.38
CA LEU A 1021 24.71 -30.05 47.29
C LEU A 1021 23.78 -31.03 46.55
N GLY A 1022 24.02 -31.26 45.24
CA GLY A 1022 23.21 -32.17 44.41
C GLY A 1022 21.83 -31.64 44.02
N GLY A 1023 21.53 -30.36 44.32
CA GLY A 1023 20.26 -29.73 43.98
C GLY A 1023 20.11 -29.35 42.51
N GLN A 1024 18.88 -29.07 42.07
CA GLN A 1024 18.63 -28.62 40.70
C GLN A 1024 19.12 -27.18 40.42
N GLY A 1025 19.44 -26.39 41.46
CA GLY A 1025 19.88 -25.00 41.34
C GLY A 1025 18.87 -24.12 40.59
N LYS A 1026 17.57 -24.32 40.81
CA LYS A 1026 16.49 -23.55 40.17
C LYS A 1026 15.25 -23.53 41.08
N ILE A 1027 14.63 -22.36 41.24
CA ILE A 1027 13.30 -22.24 41.83
C ILE A 1027 12.18 -22.51 40.80
N GLY A 1028 11.08 -23.12 41.24
CA GLY A 1028 9.88 -23.29 40.43
C GLY A 1028 9.15 -21.97 40.15
N LEU A 1029 8.30 -21.93 39.12
CA LEU A 1029 7.65 -20.68 38.66
C LEU A 1029 6.68 -20.11 39.71
N VAL A 1030 5.92 -20.98 40.38
CA VAL A 1030 4.94 -20.58 41.41
C VAL A 1030 5.66 -20.20 42.71
N GLU A 1031 6.74 -20.92 43.00
CA GLU A 1031 7.61 -20.77 44.17
C GLU A 1031 8.37 -19.44 44.09
N ALA A 1032 8.84 -19.05 42.90
CA ALA A 1032 9.47 -17.76 42.62
C ALA A 1032 8.54 -16.60 43.01
N TRP A 1033 7.29 -16.62 42.56
CA TRP A 1033 6.29 -15.60 42.92
C TRP A 1033 5.91 -15.65 44.41
N ARG A 1034 5.73 -16.85 44.98
CA ARG A 1034 5.39 -17.04 46.41
C ARG A 1034 6.52 -16.62 47.36
N SER A 1035 7.78 -16.73 46.94
CA SER A 1035 8.95 -16.29 47.73
C SER A 1035 9.08 -14.77 47.87
N PHE A 1036 8.38 -13.99 47.03
CA PHE A 1036 8.44 -12.53 47.07
C PHE A 1036 7.47 -11.97 48.11
N ALA A 1037 7.97 -11.69 49.32
CA ALA A 1037 7.17 -11.25 50.47
C ALA A 1037 6.39 -9.94 50.25
N TRP A 1038 5.27 -9.76 50.97
CA TRP A 1038 4.38 -8.60 50.84
C TRP A 1038 5.08 -7.24 51.04
N ALA A 1039 6.01 -7.15 51.99
CA ALA A 1039 6.82 -5.95 52.20
C ALA A 1039 7.64 -5.58 50.95
N SER A 1040 8.27 -6.56 50.30
CA SER A 1040 9.02 -6.37 49.05
C SER A 1040 8.12 -6.11 47.84
N ARG A 1041 6.93 -6.72 47.77
CA ARG A 1041 5.90 -6.37 46.77
C ARG A 1041 5.50 -4.90 46.87
N MET A 1042 5.19 -4.42 48.07
CA MET A 1042 4.80 -3.04 48.30
C MET A 1042 5.95 -2.05 48.08
N ARG A 1043 7.20 -2.47 48.36
CA ARG A 1043 8.42 -1.72 48.01
C ARG A 1043 8.56 -1.56 46.50
N LEU A 1044 8.42 -2.65 45.74
CA LEU A 1044 8.45 -2.64 44.27
C LEU A 1044 7.32 -1.80 43.66
N VAL A 1045 6.08 -1.91 44.15
CA VAL A 1045 4.96 -1.08 43.64
C VAL A 1045 5.21 0.40 43.90
N LYS A 1046 5.66 0.78 45.10
CA LYS A 1046 6.04 2.18 45.42
C LYS A 1046 7.22 2.68 44.59
N LEU A 1047 8.18 1.81 44.28
CA LEU A 1047 9.27 2.08 43.34
C LEU A 1047 8.73 2.35 41.92
N MET A 1048 7.96 1.43 41.34
CA MET A 1048 7.44 1.57 39.97
C MET A 1048 6.54 2.81 39.82
N ILE A 1049 5.74 3.16 40.84
CA ILE A 1049 4.95 4.41 40.84
C ILE A 1049 5.85 5.65 40.79
N LYS A 1050 6.91 5.72 41.61
CA LYS A 1050 7.89 6.83 41.57
C LYS A 1050 8.53 6.94 40.18
N VAL A 1051 8.91 5.81 39.59
CA VAL A 1051 9.56 5.76 38.27
C VAL A 1051 8.59 6.17 37.16
N ALA A 1052 7.33 5.75 37.21
CA ALA A 1052 6.29 6.20 36.28
C ALA A 1052 6.06 7.72 36.37
N VAL A 1053 6.02 8.28 37.59
CA VAL A 1053 5.90 9.74 37.79
C VAL A 1053 7.12 10.50 37.26
N ILE A 1054 8.34 9.99 37.48
CA ILE A 1054 9.57 10.59 36.94
C ILE A 1054 9.56 10.54 35.39
N MET A 1055 9.27 9.38 34.80
CA MET A 1055 9.19 9.23 33.34
C MET A 1055 8.11 10.14 32.73
N MET A 1056 6.94 10.24 33.35
CA MET A 1056 5.86 11.13 32.93
C MET A 1056 6.27 12.61 33.02
N ALA A 1057 6.93 13.03 34.10
CA ALA A 1057 7.42 14.40 34.25
C ALA A 1057 8.47 14.76 33.19
N VAL A 1058 9.38 13.83 32.86
CA VAL A 1058 10.37 14.02 31.78
C VAL A 1058 9.71 14.02 30.41
N TRP A 1059 8.69 13.19 30.16
CA TRP A 1059 7.92 13.20 28.92
C TRP A 1059 7.11 14.48 28.71
N VAL A 1060 6.50 15.02 29.77
CA VAL A 1060 5.78 16.30 29.73
C VAL A 1060 6.78 17.44 29.48
N LEU A 1061 7.92 17.46 30.17
CA LEU A 1061 8.98 18.44 29.92
C LEU A 1061 9.53 18.35 28.49
N PHE A 1062 9.79 17.13 27.99
CA PHE A 1062 10.24 16.87 26.62
C PHE A 1062 9.25 17.39 25.59
N THR A 1063 7.96 17.10 25.77
CA THR A 1063 6.88 17.57 24.90
C THR A 1063 6.80 19.10 24.92
N ILE A 1064 6.83 19.72 26.10
CA ILE A 1064 6.80 21.19 26.23
C ILE A 1064 8.02 21.82 25.56
N VAL A 1065 9.23 21.27 25.76
CA VAL A 1065 10.46 21.81 25.15
C VAL A 1065 10.45 21.64 23.64
N LEU A 1066 10.17 20.44 23.11
CA LEU A 1066 10.10 20.26 21.64
C LEU A 1066 8.99 21.07 20.99
N VAL A 1067 7.79 21.16 21.59
CA VAL A 1067 6.71 21.98 21.03
C VAL A 1067 7.09 23.46 21.06
N THR A 1068 7.72 23.94 22.15
CA THR A 1068 8.19 25.32 22.26
C THR A 1068 9.33 25.63 21.28
N GLU A 1069 10.32 24.75 21.15
CA GLU A 1069 11.41 24.90 20.19
C GLU A 1069 10.91 24.81 18.75
N ALA A 1070 9.98 23.90 18.43
CA ALA A 1070 9.43 23.80 17.08
C ALA A 1070 8.64 25.06 16.69
N HIS A 1071 7.85 25.65 17.61
CA HIS A 1071 7.23 26.96 17.38
C HIS A 1071 8.26 28.10 17.27
N LEU A 1072 9.31 28.12 18.10
CA LEU A 1072 10.33 29.19 18.11
C LEU A 1072 11.36 29.10 16.98
N LEU A 1073 11.57 27.92 16.40
CA LEU A 1073 12.55 27.67 15.34
C LEU A 1073 11.92 27.57 13.94
N PHE A 1074 10.67 27.11 13.84
CA PHE A 1074 9.99 26.89 12.56
C PHE A 1074 8.75 27.77 12.36
N GLY A 1075 8.16 28.35 13.42
CA GLY A 1075 7.02 29.26 13.33
C GLY A 1075 5.85 28.65 12.57
N ASP A 1076 5.29 29.39 11.61
CA ASP A 1076 4.16 28.95 10.78
C ASP A 1076 4.48 27.70 9.94
N ARG A 1077 5.76 27.42 9.66
CA ARG A 1077 6.23 26.22 8.92
C ARG A 1077 6.19 24.95 9.76
N LEU A 1078 5.78 25.01 11.03
CA LEU A 1078 5.61 23.84 11.90
C LEU A 1078 4.67 22.79 11.28
N GLY A 1079 3.64 23.23 10.55
CA GLY A 1079 2.69 22.34 9.87
C GLY A 1079 3.29 21.53 8.70
N GLU A 1080 4.47 21.89 8.21
CA GLU A 1080 5.21 21.16 7.18
C GLU A 1080 6.16 20.16 7.83
N VAL A 1081 6.99 20.63 8.77
CA VAL A 1081 7.92 19.79 9.55
C VAL A 1081 7.20 18.64 10.27
N MET A 1082 6.00 18.89 10.81
CA MET A 1082 5.16 17.86 11.44
C MET A 1082 4.73 16.74 10.47
N LYS A 1083 4.50 17.06 9.18
CA LYS A 1083 4.18 16.08 8.14
C LYS A 1083 5.41 15.24 7.80
N THR A 1084 6.56 15.89 7.61
CA THR A 1084 7.85 15.22 7.35
C THR A 1084 8.18 14.21 8.45
N ILE A 1085 7.99 14.59 9.72
CA ILE A 1085 8.29 13.71 10.87
C ILE A 1085 7.29 12.55 10.98
N HIS A 1086 5.99 12.78 10.77
CA HIS A 1086 5.01 11.68 10.82
C HIS A 1086 5.14 10.68 9.66
N GLY A 1087 5.64 11.12 8.48
CA GLY A 1087 5.92 10.24 7.34
C GLY A 1087 6.95 9.14 7.63
N VAL A 1088 7.78 9.29 8.66
CA VAL A 1088 8.85 8.33 9.03
C VAL A 1088 8.37 7.24 9.99
N ALA A 1089 7.18 7.38 10.60
CA ALA A 1089 6.68 6.51 11.67
C ALA A 1089 5.48 5.61 11.28
N GLY A 1090 5.11 5.57 10.00
CA GLY A 1090 4.23 4.53 9.45
C GLY A 1090 4.95 3.18 9.32
N PRO A 1091 4.23 2.04 9.35
CA PRO A 1091 4.86 0.73 9.22
C PRO A 1091 5.46 0.53 7.81
N ARG A 1092 6.65 -0.08 7.80
CA ARG A 1092 7.26 -0.73 6.64
C ARG A 1092 6.58 -2.09 6.37
#